data_AF-A0A1Y2LU38-F1
#
_entry.id   AF-A0A1Y2LU38-F1
#
_cell.length_a   1.000
_cell.length_b   1.000
_cell.length_c   1.000
_cell.angle_alpha   90.00
_cell.angle_beta   90.00
_cell.angle_gamma   90.00
#
_symmetry.space_group_name_H-M   'P 1'
#
loop_
_entity.id
_entity.type
_entity.pdbx_description
1 polymer ?
#
loop_
_entity_poly.entity_id
_entity_poly.type
_entity_poly.pdbx_seq_one_letter_code
_entity_poly.pdbx_strand_id
1 'polypeptide(L)'
;MIRVRPTLPRLSSQFRQNGARWLSNSSQWRGAVPDHWTAQALRTTSKYPLSVELYNNAHPLDGGDTAFRVSLINSNILKTKRKTQSMRHARPQIVSPELCDDVLKFYGKSLEIHKGCDILDINPGAGLWSQKLHKFLQPRSHVLMEPNTDYRHFLDPLVDARDSKYKLLQKDTFHLDSYKELVTENVFPEQTLVDPADNSGQELNTTLLVTGMLAWDPVLPGIAFDSMAKQLYNHFSSAIRTNDLFHAYGRVRTLFWVGSQDFRPVLAESMQRFEKNNCLLEMTQSMEMVVNSPRRVRKVGRGSPGREANYEIESIVRAMQRARANGMELPAHRQTRVHTVAKEAEEIFGESGRCTIGWLYDYVMRKHAEGFTIPGLLSESLFEHYDEMVRLQDKYPDVDLALMGNAKGETPRTASFFKGREDHPAREEAYRFALKKAADRALVLKKEHYDSIADVAQEMYHAECRALRMQDGTEEKDALLKKIAEMDLKIEKLMNGVTRSYKVAPIVNMDDRLALHEAPGPRIQWDRRPFEPMSMEDEEAWPPHEFSLLSSTPYARPPGQTLDYYEWVHDFVYALFNNPSMPLPEALEKMQHGLSEIIDKCPSITDPDKGGRLLLKHFRVRMVTAEMIYEMVEVYRDWPFKEPGSDHNRYFRWKGQDQRFTN
;
A
#
# COMPACT_ATOMS: atom_id res chain seq x y z
N MET A 1 3.50 22.98 -54.06
CA MET A 1 2.30 23.61 -53.46
C MET A 1 1.06 22.88 -53.96
N ILE A 2 0.60 21.83 -53.26
CA ILE A 2 -0.77 21.28 -53.33
C ILE A 2 -1.09 20.77 -51.92
N ARG A 3 -1.97 21.48 -51.21
CA ARG A 3 -2.50 21.09 -49.90
C ARG A 3 -3.72 20.18 -50.13
N VAL A 4 -3.62 18.92 -49.75
CA VAL A 4 -4.79 18.03 -49.62
C VAL A 4 -5.19 18.00 -48.14
N ARG A 5 -6.37 18.52 -47.82
CA ARG A 5 -6.99 18.40 -46.49
C ARG A 5 -7.60 17.00 -46.35
N PRO A 6 -7.34 16.24 -45.27
CA PRO A 6 -8.16 15.07 -44.95
C PRO A 6 -9.51 15.55 -44.41
N THR A 7 -10.58 15.03 -45.00
CA THR A 7 -11.96 15.20 -44.60
C THR A 7 -12.23 14.42 -43.31
N LEU A 8 -12.80 15.08 -42.30
CA LEU A 8 -13.29 14.45 -41.07
C LEU A 8 -14.49 13.53 -41.39
N PRO A 9 -14.49 12.25 -40.98
CA PRO A 9 -15.67 11.41 -41.11
C PRO A 9 -16.73 11.82 -40.09
N ARG A 10 -17.98 11.96 -40.57
CA ARG A 10 -19.17 12.17 -39.74
C ARG A 10 -19.39 10.93 -38.86
N LEU A 11 -19.33 11.11 -37.54
CA LEU A 11 -19.68 10.10 -36.55
C LEU A 11 -21.12 9.61 -36.77
N SER A 12 -21.28 8.30 -36.95
CA SER A 12 -22.59 7.64 -37.03
C SER A 12 -23.30 7.66 -35.68
N SER A 13 -24.63 7.81 -35.72
CA SER A 13 -25.52 8.01 -34.56
C SER A 13 -25.64 6.79 -33.62
N GLN A 14 -25.04 5.65 -33.94
CA GLN A 14 -25.12 4.42 -33.14
C GLN A 14 -24.07 4.33 -32.01
N PHE A 15 -22.98 5.11 -32.05
CA PHE A 15 -21.98 5.13 -30.96
C PHE A 15 -22.36 5.99 -29.75
N ARG A 16 -23.44 6.79 -29.85
CA ARG A 16 -23.97 7.56 -28.71
C ARG A 16 -24.76 6.72 -27.69
N GLN A 17 -25.15 5.49 -28.01
CA GLN A 17 -26.00 4.69 -27.11
C GLN A 17 -25.23 3.77 -26.15
N ASN A 18 -24.01 3.34 -26.47
CA ASN A 18 -23.26 2.41 -25.61
C ASN A 18 -22.28 3.10 -24.64
N GLY A 19 -21.74 4.28 -24.98
CA GLY A 19 -21.00 5.12 -24.02
C GLY A 19 -21.89 5.79 -22.97
N ALA A 20 -23.20 5.91 -23.25
CA ALA A 20 -24.18 6.41 -22.29
C ALA A 20 -24.54 5.38 -21.21
N ARG A 21 -24.31 4.08 -21.42
CA ARG A 21 -24.76 3.02 -20.51
C ARG A 21 -23.84 2.79 -19.30
N TRP A 22 -22.55 3.13 -19.42
CA TRP A 22 -21.61 3.15 -18.28
C TRP A 22 -21.73 4.43 -17.43
N LEU A 23 -22.22 5.52 -18.03
CA LEU A 23 -22.57 6.77 -17.33
C LEU A 23 -24.04 6.81 -16.87
N SER A 24 -24.91 5.88 -17.28
CA SER A 24 -26.32 5.84 -16.86
C SER A 24 -26.57 5.00 -15.62
N ASN A 25 -25.67 4.11 -15.21
CA ASN A 25 -25.83 3.37 -13.94
C ASN A 25 -25.40 4.17 -12.70
N SER A 26 -24.81 5.35 -12.88
CA SER A 26 -24.67 6.35 -11.80
C SER A 26 -25.87 7.30 -11.69
N SER A 27 -26.91 7.12 -12.52
CA SER A 27 -28.06 8.06 -12.61
C SER A 27 -29.28 7.69 -11.77
N GLN A 28 -29.20 6.66 -10.93
CA GLN A 28 -30.24 6.38 -9.91
C GLN A 28 -30.08 7.22 -8.63
N TRP A 29 -29.00 7.98 -8.46
CA TRP A 29 -28.88 8.96 -7.39
C TRP A 29 -29.35 10.33 -7.87
N ARG A 30 -30.68 10.52 -7.95
CA ARG A 30 -31.30 11.86 -7.91
C ARG A 30 -31.56 12.29 -6.45
N GLY A 31 -30.56 12.07 -5.58
CA GLY A 31 -30.48 12.72 -4.27
C GLY A 31 -29.55 13.92 -4.39
N ALA A 32 -29.75 14.96 -3.58
CA ALA A 32 -28.70 15.95 -3.36
C ALA A 32 -27.40 15.20 -2.99
N VAL A 33 -26.26 15.62 -3.55
CA VAL A 33 -24.96 15.12 -3.06
C VAL A 33 -24.94 15.43 -1.56
N PRO A 34 -24.80 14.45 -0.66
CA PRO A 34 -24.72 14.71 0.76
C PRO A 34 -23.63 15.74 1.02
N ASP A 35 -23.89 16.70 1.89
CA ASP A 35 -22.87 17.63 2.33
C ASP A 35 -21.76 16.84 3.04
N HIS A 36 -20.53 16.89 2.52
CA HIS A 36 -19.38 16.20 3.12
C HIS A 36 -19.06 16.80 4.49
N TRP A 37 -19.19 18.12 4.63
CA TRP A 37 -18.83 18.88 5.81
C TRP A 37 -19.99 18.98 6.81
N THR A 38 -20.41 17.82 7.33
CA THR A 38 -21.43 17.74 8.40
C THR A 38 -20.87 18.20 9.75
N ALA A 39 -21.77 18.48 10.72
CA ALA A 39 -21.36 18.77 12.10
C ALA A 39 -20.51 17.63 12.73
N GLN A 40 -20.76 16.37 12.33
CA GLN A 40 -19.96 15.23 12.77
C GLN A 40 -18.57 15.19 12.12
N ALA A 41 -18.48 15.58 10.85
CA ALA A 41 -17.21 15.71 10.13
C ALA A 41 -16.37 16.88 10.64
N LEU A 42 -17.00 17.92 11.20
CA LEU A 42 -16.34 19.10 11.74
C LEU A 42 -16.21 19.10 13.27
N ARG A 43 -16.51 17.97 13.93
CA ARG A 43 -16.46 17.87 15.40
C ARG A 43 -15.06 18.22 15.91
N THR A 44 -15.01 19.06 16.94
CA THR A 44 -13.80 19.41 17.68
C THR A 44 -13.79 18.67 19.01
N THR A 45 -12.64 18.68 19.70
CA THR A 45 -12.51 18.11 21.04
C THR A 45 -11.81 19.12 21.95
N SER A 46 -12.31 19.27 23.17
CA SER A 46 -11.67 20.13 24.18
C SER A 46 -10.32 19.58 24.65
N LYS A 47 -10.08 18.27 24.43
CA LYS A 47 -8.78 17.63 24.70
C LYS A 47 -7.65 18.26 23.88
N TYR A 48 -7.94 18.69 22.65
CA TYR A 48 -6.98 19.31 21.74
C TYR A 48 -7.47 20.70 21.34
N PRO A 49 -7.10 21.75 22.09
CA PRO A 49 -7.55 23.13 21.84
C PRO A 49 -7.27 23.62 20.42
N LEU A 50 -6.19 23.13 19.79
CA LEU A 50 -5.86 23.45 18.40
C LEU A 50 -6.98 23.07 17.42
N SER A 51 -7.76 22.02 17.71
CA SER A 51 -8.93 21.67 16.88
C SER A 51 -10.01 22.76 16.91
N VAL A 52 -10.21 23.41 18.05
CA VAL A 52 -11.17 24.52 18.22
C VAL A 52 -10.63 25.78 17.55
N GLU A 53 -9.33 26.04 17.68
CA GLU A 53 -8.69 27.19 17.05
C GLU A 53 -8.72 27.08 15.51
N LEU A 54 -8.46 25.89 14.96
CA LEU A 54 -8.58 25.62 13.54
C LEU A 54 -10.02 25.72 13.04
N TYR A 55 -10.99 25.27 13.84
CA TYR A 55 -12.41 25.47 13.53
C TYR A 55 -12.77 26.95 13.36
N ASN A 56 -12.18 27.82 14.19
CA ASN A 56 -12.49 29.25 14.15
C ASN A 56 -11.71 30.05 13.10
N ASN A 57 -10.48 29.63 12.77
CA ASN A 57 -9.55 30.43 11.96
C ASN A 57 -9.20 29.82 10.59
N ALA A 58 -9.45 28.53 10.38
CA ALA A 58 -9.11 27.81 9.15
C ALA A 58 -10.21 26.79 8.79
N HIS A 59 -11.47 27.22 8.82
CA HIS A 59 -12.61 26.34 8.63
C HIS A 59 -12.65 25.80 7.19
N PRO A 60 -12.93 24.50 6.96
CA PRO A 60 -13.02 23.90 5.61
C PRO A 60 -14.02 24.56 4.63
N LEU A 61 -14.92 25.40 5.15
CA LEU A 61 -15.91 26.15 4.38
C LEU A 61 -15.46 27.59 4.04
N ASP A 62 -14.32 28.05 4.53
CA ASP A 62 -13.89 29.43 4.31
C ASP A 62 -13.06 29.58 3.01
N GLY A 63 -12.61 28.45 2.43
CA GLY A 63 -12.29 28.33 1.01
C GLY A 63 -10.82 28.46 0.60
N GLY A 64 -9.87 28.60 1.53
CA GLY A 64 -8.44 28.81 1.24
C GLY A 64 -7.77 27.72 0.39
N ASP A 65 -7.98 26.44 0.71
CA ASP A 65 -7.28 25.32 0.03
C ASP A 65 -7.79 25.05 -1.39
N THR A 66 -9.07 25.34 -1.67
CA THR A 66 -9.67 25.14 -3.00
C THR A 66 -9.58 26.32 -3.95
N ALA A 67 -9.42 27.55 -3.44
CA ALA A 67 -9.37 28.76 -4.26
C ALA A 67 -8.20 28.73 -5.27
N PHE A 68 -7.07 28.12 -4.90
CA PHE A 68 -5.88 28.02 -5.75
C PHE A 68 -6.09 27.17 -7.01
N ARG A 69 -6.97 26.16 -6.98
CA ARG A 69 -7.19 25.24 -8.11
C ARG A 69 -8.22 25.71 -9.14
N VAL A 70 -9.13 26.63 -8.76
CA VAL A 70 -10.11 27.21 -9.71
C VAL A 70 -9.42 28.00 -10.83
N SER A 71 -8.20 28.50 -10.56
CA SER A 71 -7.30 29.08 -11.57
C SER A 71 -6.83 28.05 -12.62
N LEU A 72 -6.46 26.84 -12.21
CA LEU A 72 -5.80 25.85 -13.07
C LEU A 72 -6.76 25.03 -13.95
N ILE A 73 -7.93 24.65 -13.44
CA ILE A 73 -8.89 23.86 -14.23
C ILE A 73 -9.51 24.69 -15.36
N ASN A 74 -9.63 26.01 -15.16
CA ASN A 74 -10.12 26.91 -16.19
C ASN A 74 -9.13 27.14 -17.33
N SER A 75 -7.85 26.76 -17.19
CA SER A 75 -6.84 27.15 -18.15
C SER A 75 -6.61 26.16 -19.29
N ASN A 76 -7.13 24.91 -19.32
CA ASN A 76 -7.16 24.17 -20.61
C ASN A 76 -8.02 22.90 -20.81
N ILE A 77 -8.63 22.21 -19.84
CA ILE A 77 -9.34 20.95 -20.16
C ILE A 77 -10.58 20.76 -19.27
N LEU A 78 -11.77 20.69 -19.90
CA LEU A 78 -13.14 20.47 -19.37
C LEU A 78 -14.09 21.69 -19.36
N LYS A 79 -14.41 22.20 -20.56
CA LYS A 79 -15.65 22.95 -20.80
C LYS A 79 -16.85 22.00 -20.88
N THR A 80 -17.26 21.42 -19.75
CA THR A 80 -18.59 20.82 -19.61
C THR A 80 -19.26 21.38 -18.37
N LYS A 81 -20.17 22.33 -18.61
CA LYS A 81 -21.05 22.93 -17.60
C LYS A 81 -21.86 21.83 -16.89
N ARG A 82 -21.51 21.51 -15.66
CA ARG A 82 -22.46 21.08 -14.62
C ARG A 82 -22.24 21.96 -13.39
N LYS A 83 -23.30 22.61 -12.93
CA LYS A 83 -23.38 23.28 -11.62
C LYS A 83 -23.41 22.22 -10.51
N THR A 84 -22.34 21.45 -10.35
CA THR A 84 -22.08 20.74 -9.09
C THR A 84 -21.53 21.78 -8.13
N GLN A 85 -22.09 21.89 -6.92
CA GLN A 85 -21.39 22.56 -5.81
C GLN A 85 -19.94 22.07 -5.85
N SER A 86 -18.98 22.99 -6.00
CA SER A 86 -17.56 22.63 -5.98
C SER A 86 -17.30 21.95 -4.66
N MET A 87 -16.98 20.65 -4.68
CA MET A 87 -16.57 19.92 -3.50
C MET A 87 -15.36 20.63 -2.91
N ARG A 88 -15.47 21.11 -1.67
CA ARG A 88 -14.40 21.82 -0.98
C ARG A 88 -13.48 20.80 -0.34
N HIS A 89 -12.25 20.74 -0.83
CA HIS A 89 -11.17 19.94 -0.26
C HIS A 89 -10.43 20.81 0.76
N ALA A 90 -10.27 20.31 1.99
CA ALA A 90 -9.47 20.95 3.02
C ALA A 90 -8.34 20.01 3.45
N ARG A 91 -7.23 20.56 3.95
CA ARG A 91 -6.14 19.78 4.53
C ARG A 91 -6.41 19.51 6.00
N PRO A 92 -6.68 18.27 6.41
CA PRO A 92 -6.76 17.94 7.82
C PRO A 92 -5.40 18.15 8.48
N GLN A 93 -5.41 18.48 9.76
CA GLN A 93 -4.26 18.88 10.55
C GLN A 93 -4.08 17.91 11.71
N ILE A 94 -2.84 17.69 12.13
CA ILE A 94 -2.55 16.98 13.39
C ILE A 94 -2.73 17.98 14.52
N VAL A 95 -3.50 17.58 15.53
CA VAL A 95 -3.84 18.44 16.68
C VAL A 95 -3.37 17.89 18.02
N SER A 96 -2.77 16.69 18.04
CA SER A 96 -2.25 16.02 19.24
C SER A 96 -0.75 16.26 19.42
N PRO A 97 -0.32 17.07 20.41
CA PRO A 97 1.09 17.20 20.75
C PRO A 97 1.71 15.88 21.20
N GLU A 98 0.94 15.03 21.89
CA GLU A 98 1.36 13.74 22.41
C GLU A 98 1.70 12.77 21.28
N LEU A 99 0.92 12.77 20.19
CA LEU A 99 1.25 11.96 19.00
C LEU A 99 2.60 12.36 18.42
N CYS A 100 2.87 13.67 18.29
CA CYS A 100 4.16 14.14 17.80
C CYS A 100 5.31 13.76 18.75
N ASP A 101 5.10 13.88 20.06
CA ASP A 101 6.11 13.51 21.07
C ASP A 101 6.39 12.00 21.06
N ASP A 102 5.36 11.17 20.93
CA ASP A 102 5.49 9.71 20.82
C ASP A 102 6.28 9.33 19.56
N VAL A 103 5.98 9.95 18.41
CA VAL A 103 6.73 9.76 17.16
C VAL A 103 8.21 10.08 17.36
N LEU A 104 8.53 11.25 17.91
CA LEU A 104 9.92 11.67 18.12
C LEU A 104 10.64 10.81 19.16
N LYS A 105 9.93 10.29 20.17
CA LYS A 105 10.51 9.36 21.15
C LYS A 105 10.80 7.99 20.54
N PHE A 106 9.88 7.48 19.71
CA PHE A 106 9.97 6.14 19.11
C PHE A 106 10.93 6.09 17.93
N TYR A 107 10.83 7.06 17.02
CA TYR A 107 11.55 7.08 15.74
C TYR A 107 12.70 8.10 15.71
N GLY A 108 12.84 8.94 16.74
CA GLY A 108 13.81 10.04 16.76
C GLY A 108 15.27 9.61 16.58
N LYS A 109 15.65 8.41 17.04
CA LYS A 109 17.00 7.85 16.82
C LYS A 109 17.36 7.79 15.34
N SER A 110 16.42 7.39 14.49
CA SER A 110 16.59 7.35 13.04
C SER A 110 16.71 8.75 12.41
N LEU A 111 16.21 9.78 13.09
CA LEU A 111 16.24 11.17 12.63
C LEU A 111 17.44 11.96 13.17
N GLU A 112 18.21 11.43 14.13
CA GLU A 112 19.36 12.15 14.71
C GLU A 112 20.45 12.49 13.69
N ILE A 113 20.55 11.72 12.61
CA ILE A 113 21.42 12.02 11.46
C ILE A 113 21.13 13.38 10.81
N HIS A 114 19.97 13.98 11.09
CA HIS A 114 19.52 15.28 10.60
C HIS A 114 19.56 16.38 11.67
N LYS A 115 20.21 16.17 12.83
CA LYS A 115 20.40 17.27 13.79
C LYS A 115 21.22 18.40 13.17
N GLY A 116 20.75 19.64 13.29
CA GLY A 116 21.37 20.80 12.65
C GLY A 116 21.18 20.88 11.13
N CYS A 117 20.25 20.14 10.55
CA CYS A 117 19.97 20.19 9.11
C CYS A 117 19.24 21.49 8.70
N ASP A 118 19.02 21.66 7.40
CA ASP A 118 17.93 22.48 6.88
C ASP A 118 16.66 21.64 6.72
N ILE A 119 15.50 22.27 6.89
CA ILE A 119 14.20 21.63 6.74
C ILE A 119 13.38 22.37 5.68
N LEU A 120 12.83 21.62 4.73
CA LEU A 120 11.73 22.05 3.88
C LEU A 120 10.44 21.37 4.39
N ASP A 121 9.48 22.16 4.86
CA ASP A 121 8.19 21.69 5.35
C ASP A 121 7.08 22.09 4.38
N ILE A 122 6.47 21.10 3.73
CA ILE A 122 5.49 21.26 2.65
C ILE A 122 4.07 21.19 3.23
N ASN A 123 3.28 22.24 3.05
CA ASN A 123 1.93 22.36 3.63
C ASN A 123 1.92 22.15 5.16
N PRO A 124 2.69 22.93 5.93
CA PRO A 124 2.77 22.77 7.39
C PRO A 124 1.44 23.07 8.10
N GLY A 125 0.51 23.80 7.46
CA GLY A 125 -0.77 24.17 8.04
C GLY A 125 -0.63 24.86 9.40
N ALA A 126 -1.19 24.25 10.45
CA ALA A 126 -1.11 24.80 11.80
C ALA A 126 0.30 24.79 12.42
N GLY A 127 1.25 24.07 11.81
CA GLY A 127 2.65 24.05 12.23
C GLY A 127 2.94 23.28 13.52
N LEU A 128 2.00 22.50 14.07
CA LEU A 128 2.23 21.72 15.30
C LEU A 128 3.39 20.71 15.12
N TRP A 129 3.33 19.92 14.05
CA TRP A 129 4.40 18.98 13.70
C TRP A 129 5.72 19.71 13.43
N SER A 130 5.66 20.82 12.69
CA SER A 130 6.81 21.67 12.36
C SER A 130 7.52 22.17 13.62
N GLN A 131 6.77 22.60 14.65
CA GLN A 131 7.30 23.03 15.95
C GLN A 131 8.00 21.90 16.70
N LYS A 132 7.37 20.73 16.77
CA LYS A 132 7.91 19.55 17.46
C LYS A 132 9.19 19.06 16.80
N LEU A 133 9.17 18.94 15.47
CA LEU A 133 10.34 18.50 14.70
C LEU A 133 11.48 19.52 14.76
N HIS A 134 11.19 20.81 14.65
CA HIS A 134 12.20 21.88 14.80
C HIS A 134 12.88 21.82 16.16
N LYS A 135 12.10 21.67 17.24
CA LYS A 135 12.66 21.55 18.60
C LYS A 135 13.55 20.32 18.73
N PHE A 136 13.20 19.22 18.08
CA PHE A 136 13.99 17.99 18.13
C PHE A 136 15.29 18.08 17.32
N LEU A 137 15.23 18.62 16.10
CA LEU A 137 16.36 18.64 15.17
C LEU A 137 17.26 19.87 15.30
N GLN A 138 16.77 20.97 15.87
CA GLN A 138 17.50 22.24 15.98
C GLN A 138 18.11 22.70 14.63
N PRO A 139 17.28 22.91 13.60
CA PRO A 139 17.76 23.15 12.25
C PRO A 139 18.45 24.51 12.10
N ARG A 140 19.34 24.63 11.10
CA ARG A 140 19.95 25.91 10.68
C ARG A 140 18.92 26.82 10.03
N SER A 141 18.03 26.25 9.21
CA SER A 141 16.92 26.93 8.53
C SER A 141 15.72 25.99 8.43
N HIS A 142 14.51 26.49 8.69
CA HIS A 142 13.26 25.73 8.58
C HIS A 142 12.29 26.50 7.69
N VAL A 143 12.18 26.10 6.43
CA VAL A 143 11.34 26.76 5.42
C VAL A 143 9.97 26.12 5.41
N LEU A 144 8.95 26.94 5.70
CA LEU A 144 7.54 26.59 5.73
C LEU A 144 6.92 26.97 4.39
N MET A 145 6.69 25.99 3.50
CA MET A 145 6.09 26.22 2.19
C MET A 145 4.57 26.06 2.28
N GLU A 146 3.86 27.16 2.49
CA GLU A 146 2.42 27.18 2.76
C GLU A 146 1.70 28.15 1.80
N PRO A 147 0.93 27.63 0.81
CA PRO A 147 0.21 28.49 -0.13
C PRO A 147 -1.02 29.19 0.49
N ASN A 148 -1.65 28.58 1.50
CA ASN A 148 -2.90 29.09 2.07
C ASN A 148 -2.64 30.10 3.18
N THR A 149 -3.13 31.32 2.99
CA THR A 149 -2.98 32.44 3.92
C THR A 149 -3.71 32.26 5.25
N ASP A 150 -4.74 31.41 5.30
CA ASP A 150 -5.52 31.18 6.52
C ASP A 150 -4.65 30.65 7.67
N TYR A 151 -3.56 29.95 7.32
CA TYR A 151 -2.62 29.42 8.29
C TYR A 151 -1.60 30.45 8.82
N ARG A 152 -1.54 31.67 8.27
CA ARG A 152 -0.63 32.71 8.75
C ARG A 152 -0.85 33.07 10.21
N HIS A 153 -2.09 32.97 10.70
CA HIS A 153 -2.40 33.14 12.11
C HIS A 153 -1.54 32.25 13.02
N PHE A 154 -1.24 31.03 12.58
CA PHE A 154 -0.44 30.05 13.31
C PHE A 154 1.06 30.17 12.99
N LEU A 155 1.41 30.51 11.74
CA LEU A 155 2.80 30.47 11.26
C LEU A 155 3.56 31.78 11.47
N ASP A 156 2.92 32.94 11.33
CA ASP A 156 3.57 34.24 11.52
C ASP A 156 4.20 34.36 12.92
N PRO A 157 3.56 33.91 14.03
CA PRO A 157 4.20 33.90 15.35
C PRO A 157 5.51 33.10 15.44
N LEU A 158 5.65 32.05 14.62
CA LEU A 158 6.89 31.24 14.56
C LEU A 158 7.97 31.97 13.78
N VAL A 159 7.60 32.63 12.68
CA VAL A 159 8.51 33.37 11.79
C VAL A 159 9.00 34.66 12.45
N ASP A 160 8.11 35.38 13.11
CA ASP A 160 8.38 36.69 13.71
C ASP A 160 9.06 36.58 15.09
N ALA A 161 9.19 35.36 15.62
CA ALA A 161 9.92 35.12 16.86
C ALA A 161 11.37 35.62 16.76
N ARG A 162 11.89 36.17 17.87
CA ARG A 162 13.27 36.63 17.93
C ARG A 162 14.24 35.49 17.62
N ASP A 163 15.20 35.74 16.74
CA ASP A 163 16.22 34.78 16.31
C ASP A 163 15.62 33.52 15.64
N SER A 164 14.40 33.62 15.12
CA SER A 164 13.71 32.53 14.45
C SER A 164 14.51 31.97 13.27
N LYS A 165 14.53 30.64 13.17
CA LYS A 165 15.03 29.92 11.99
C LYS A 165 13.93 29.58 11.01
N TYR A 166 12.67 29.93 11.32
CA TYR A 166 11.54 29.73 10.42
C TYR A 166 11.53 30.77 9.31
N LYS A 167 11.19 30.33 8.10
CA LYS A 167 10.95 31.21 6.94
C LYS A 167 9.67 30.77 6.26
N LEU A 168 8.69 31.67 6.16
CA LEU A 168 7.46 31.40 5.42
C LEU A 168 7.70 31.66 3.93
N LEU A 169 7.41 30.65 3.11
CA LEU A 169 7.42 30.76 1.66
C LEU A 169 6.03 30.47 1.11
N GLN A 170 5.38 31.50 0.61
CA GLN A 170 4.03 31.40 0.07
C GLN A 170 4.08 30.98 -1.41
N LYS A 171 4.34 29.69 -1.67
CA LYS A 171 4.38 29.10 -3.02
C LYS A 171 3.40 27.93 -3.14
N ASP A 172 2.93 27.68 -4.36
CA ASP A 172 2.04 26.55 -4.66
C ASP A 172 2.79 25.22 -4.55
N THR A 173 2.31 24.33 -3.69
CA THR A 173 2.91 23.01 -3.45
C THR A 173 2.47 21.95 -4.46
N PHE A 174 1.51 22.26 -5.35
CA PHE A 174 1.08 21.37 -6.43
C PHE A 174 1.95 21.44 -7.68
N HIS A 175 2.65 22.56 -7.88
CA HIS A 175 3.48 22.80 -9.06
C HIS A 175 4.92 22.35 -8.81
N LEU A 176 5.44 21.50 -9.71
CA LEU A 176 6.83 21.05 -9.64
C LEU A 176 7.83 22.20 -9.80
N ASP A 177 7.47 23.21 -10.60
CA ASP A 177 8.31 24.38 -10.83
C ASP A 177 8.56 25.17 -9.54
N SER A 178 7.60 25.21 -8.61
CA SER A 178 7.80 25.85 -7.30
C SER A 178 9.00 25.26 -6.55
N TYR A 179 9.24 23.95 -6.65
CA TYR A 179 10.37 23.28 -6.01
C TYR A 179 11.69 23.50 -6.76
N LYS A 180 11.65 23.68 -8.08
CA LYS A 180 12.81 24.08 -8.88
C LYS A 180 13.21 25.51 -8.58
N GLU A 181 12.22 26.38 -8.40
CA GLU A 181 12.43 27.76 -8.02
C GLU A 181 13.11 27.88 -6.65
N LEU A 182 12.80 27.00 -5.68
CA LEU A 182 13.52 26.95 -4.38
C LEU A 182 15.04 26.83 -4.56
N VAL A 183 15.44 26.05 -5.57
CA VAL A 183 16.84 25.80 -5.89
C VAL A 183 17.43 27.02 -6.60
N THR A 184 16.76 27.54 -7.62
CA THR A 184 17.27 28.70 -8.38
C THR A 184 17.30 29.99 -7.56
N GLU A 185 16.39 30.16 -6.62
CA GLU A 185 16.32 31.30 -5.71
C GLU A 185 17.27 31.16 -4.51
N ASN A 186 18.02 30.05 -4.43
CA ASN A 186 18.97 29.76 -3.36
C ASN A 186 18.34 29.88 -1.96
N VAL A 187 17.13 29.32 -1.80
CA VAL A 187 16.38 29.36 -0.53
C VAL A 187 17.16 28.71 0.63
N PHE A 188 18.01 27.73 0.30
CA PHE A 188 18.91 27.04 1.22
C PHE A 188 20.38 27.34 0.87
N PRO A 189 20.93 28.50 1.30
CA PRO A 189 22.26 28.95 0.88
C PRO A 189 23.42 28.07 1.37
N GLU A 190 23.19 27.27 2.41
CA GLU A 190 24.17 26.33 2.97
C GLU A 190 24.19 24.98 2.23
N GLN A 191 23.28 24.76 1.28
CA GLN A 191 23.22 23.56 0.47
C GLN A 191 24.04 23.73 -0.81
N THR A 192 24.67 22.65 -1.25
CA THR A 192 25.50 22.64 -2.46
C THR A 192 24.81 21.83 -3.56
N LEU A 193 24.71 22.42 -4.75
CA LEU A 193 24.19 21.70 -5.91
C LEU A 193 25.13 20.55 -6.27
N VAL A 194 24.55 19.42 -6.62
CA VAL A 194 25.30 18.24 -7.04
C VAL A 194 24.99 17.89 -8.49
N ASP A 195 26.00 17.42 -9.22
CA ASP A 195 25.80 16.86 -10.55
C ASP A 195 25.28 15.41 -10.41
N PRO A 196 24.11 15.06 -10.95
CA PRO A 196 23.61 13.68 -10.91
C PRO A 196 24.48 12.69 -11.70
N ALA A 197 25.33 13.16 -12.62
CA ALA A 197 26.30 12.33 -13.33
C ALA A 197 27.46 11.90 -12.41
N ASP A 198 27.83 12.73 -11.44
CA ASP A 198 28.92 12.47 -10.51
C ASP A 198 28.54 11.43 -9.45
N ASN A 199 29.52 10.62 -9.03
CA ASN A 199 29.32 9.62 -7.98
C ASN A 199 28.95 10.26 -6.63
N SER A 200 29.54 11.42 -6.29
CA SER A 200 29.20 12.20 -5.10
C SER A 200 27.77 12.74 -5.13
N GLY A 201 27.24 13.02 -6.33
CA GLY A 201 25.83 13.42 -6.50
C GLY A 201 24.84 12.30 -6.19
N GLN A 202 25.31 11.07 -6.00
CA GLN A 202 24.50 9.94 -5.54
C GLN A 202 24.64 9.68 -4.04
N GLU A 203 25.25 10.57 -3.25
CA GLU A 203 25.27 10.44 -1.80
C GLU A 203 23.92 10.83 -1.15
N LEU A 204 23.65 10.26 0.02
CA LEU A 204 22.48 10.64 0.81
C LEU A 204 22.78 11.98 1.49
N ASN A 205 21.98 13.00 1.19
CA ASN A 205 22.04 14.29 1.86
C ASN A 205 21.39 14.18 3.24
N THR A 206 22.21 14.23 4.29
CA THR A 206 21.78 14.27 5.69
C THR A 206 21.63 15.68 6.23
N THR A 207 22.09 16.70 5.49
CA THR A 207 22.02 18.11 5.86
C THR A 207 20.72 18.79 5.43
N LEU A 208 19.85 18.11 4.68
CA LEU A 208 18.51 18.54 4.32
C LEU A 208 17.50 17.44 4.65
N LEU A 209 16.38 17.81 5.28
CA LEU A 209 15.22 16.95 5.50
C LEU A 209 13.99 17.60 4.87
N VAL A 210 13.19 16.82 4.15
CA VAL A 210 11.91 17.28 3.63
C VAL A 210 10.79 16.62 4.43
N THR A 211 9.87 17.42 4.97
CA THR A 211 8.69 16.95 5.69
C THR A 211 7.44 17.65 5.18
N GLY A 212 6.26 17.24 5.62
CA GLY A 212 5.02 17.94 5.24
C GLY A 212 3.76 17.10 5.33
N MET A 213 2.64 17.73 4.94
CA MET A 213 1.31 17.13 4.87
C MET A 213 0.89 16.96 3.41
N LEU A 214 0.67 15.70 3.01
CA LEU A 214 0.13 15.31 1.71
C LEU A 214 -1.22 14.59 1.92
N ALA A 215 -2.22 15.34 2.36
CA ALA A 215 -3.56 14.82 2.57
C ALA A 215 -4.62 15.90 2.38
N TRP A 216 -5.76 15.49 1.84
CA TRP A 216 -6.93 16.33 1.64
C TRP A 216 -8.18 15.52 1.93
N ASP A 217 -9.16 16.16 2.54
CA ASP A 217 -10.48 15.60 2.76
C ASP A 217 -11.56 16.55 2.18
N PRO A 218 -12.49 16.06 1.34
CA PRO A 218 -12.40 14.80 0.60
C PRO A 218 -11.08 14.67 -0.17
N VAL A 219 -10.73 13.45 -0.56
CA VAL A 219 -9.51 13.20 -1.34
C VAL A 219 -9.48 14.11 -2.58
N LEU A 220 -8.43 14.93 -2.68
CA LEU A 220 -8.19 15.81 -3.81
C LEU A 220 -7.70 14.98 -5.00
N PRO A 221 -8.37 14.96 -6.17
CA PRO A 221 -7.97 14.11 -7.29
C PRO A 221 -6.70 14.61 -7.98
N GLY A 222 -5.84 13.68 -8.39
CA GLY A 222 -4.63 13.93 -9.18
C GLY A 222 -4.88 13.85 -10.70
N ILE A 223 -3.89 14.24 -11.50
CA ILE A 223 -3.86 14.00 -12.94
C ILE A 223 -3.24 12.63 -13.17
N ALA A 224 -3.99 11.69 -13.76
CA ALA A 224 -3.59 10.28 -13.93
C ALA A 224 -3.35 9.48 -12.63
N PHE A 225 -3.67 10.09 -11.47
CA PHE A 225 -3.70 9.45 -10.15
C PHE A 225 -5.08 9.64 -9.54
N ASP A 226 -5.49 8.70 -8.69
CA ASP A 226 -6.73 8.79 -7.91
C ASP A 226 -6.64 9.84 -6.78
N SER A 227 -5.43 10.26 -6.40
CA SER A 227 -5.22 11.38 -5.47
C SER A 227 -4.03 12.27 -5.85
N MET A 228 -4.09 13.54 -5.41
CA MET A 228 -3.02 14.51 -5.54
C MET A 228 -1.81 14.15 -4.67
N ALA A 229 -2.05 13.61 -3.48
CA ALA A 229 -0.99 13.20 -2.58
C ALA A 229 -0.11 12.11 -3.21
N LYS A 230 -0.70 11.10 -3.86
CA LYS A 230 0.04 10.09 -4.63
C LYS A 230 0.77 10.70 -5.81
N GLN A 231 0.16 11.62 -6.54
CA GLN A 231 0.80 12.30 -7.66
C GLN A 231 2.09 12.99 -7.22
N LEU A 232 2.01 13.82 -6.18
CA LEU A 232 3.17 14.54 -5.64
C LEU A 232 4.24 13.58 -5.14
N TYR A 233 3.86 12.58 -4.35
CA TYR A 233 4.80 11.59 -3.84
C TYR A 233 5.52 10.81 -4.95
N ASN A 234 4.81 10.44 -6.03
CA ASN A 234 5.42 9.79 -7.19
C ASN A 234 6.36 10.75 -7.94
N HIS A 235 5.99 12.03 -8.09
CA HIS A 235 6.86 13.02 -8.72
C HIS A 235 8.15 13.23 -7.93
N PHE A 236 8.06 13.40 -6.61
CA PHE A 236 9.22 13.50 -5.73
C PHE A 236 10.11 12.26 -5.82
N SER A 237 9.49 11.08 -5.77
CA SER A 237 10.22 9.81 -5.89
C SER A 237 10.90 9.64 -7.25
N SER A 238 10.30 10.13 -8.34
CA SER A 238 10.90 10.07 -9.68
C SER A 238 12.10 11.00 -9.84
N ALA A 239 12.12 12.12 -9.10
CA ALA A 239 13.18 13.12 -9.15
C ALA A 239 14.46 12.67 -8.43
N ILE A 240 14.41 11.61 -7.61
CA ILE A 240 15.55 11.04 -6.88
C ILE A 240 16.73 10.74 -7.81
N ARG A 241 16.47 10.17 -8.99
CA ARG A 241 17.53 9.61 -9.85
C ARG A 241 18.22 10.67 -10.71
N THR A 242 17.50 11.73 -11.02
CA THR A 242 17.98 12.86 -11.83
C THR A 242 18.45 14.03 -10.97
N ASN A 243 18.40 13.90 -9.64
CA ASN A 243 18.61 14.99 -8.68
C ASN A 243 17.81 16.25 -9.06
N ASP A 244 16.54 16.08 -9.43
CA ASP A 244 15.65 17.20 -9.73
C ASP A 244 14.89 17.65 -8.46
N LEU A 245 14.22 18.81 -8.51
CA LEU A 245 13.50 19.40 -7.37
C LEU A 245 14.45 19.60 -6.17
N PHE A 246 14.00 19.31 -4.95
CA PHE A 246 14.85 19.37 -3.75
C PHE A 246 15.96 18.30 -3.73
N HIS A 247 15.98 17.33 -4.66
CA HIS A 247 17.10 16.39 -4.81
C HIS A 247 18.30 17.00 -5.54
N ALA A 248 18.20 18.24 -6.03
CA ALA A 248 19.33 18.98 -6.60
C ALA A 248 20.51 19.16 -5.64
N TYR A 249 20.28 18.99 -4.33
CA TYR A 249 21.29 19.01 -3.28
C TYR A 249 21.78 17.60 -2.87
N GLY A 250 21.43 16.56 -3.63
CA GLY A 250 21.69 15.16 -3.32
C GLY A 250 20.43 14.39 -2.98
N ARG A 251 20.56 13.10 -2.65
CA ARG A 251 19.39 12.29 -2.32
C ARG A 251 18.85 12.68 -0.95
N VAL A 252 17.61 13.16 -0.87
CA VAL A 252 17.04 13.74 0.36
C VAL A 252 16.05 12.79 0.98
N ARG A 253 16.14 12.59 2.30
CA ARG A 253 15.14 11.82 3.05
C ARG A 253 13.85 12.61 3.16
N THR A 254 12.71 11.94 2.98
CA THR A 254 11.39 12.54 3.18
C THR A 254 10.67 11.96 4.40
N LEU A 255 9.82 12.76 5.02
CA LEU A 255 9.00 12.37 6.17
C LEU A 255 7.61 13.03 6.05
N PHE A 256 6.66 12.34 5.43
CA PHE A 256 5.36 12.90 5.09
C PHE A 256 4.22 12.30 5.89
N TRP A 257 3.34 13.16 6.39
CA TRP A 257 2.01 12.79 6.83
C TRP A 257 1.10 12.65 5.62
N VAL A 258 0.42 11.51 5.51
CA VAL A 258 -0.40 11.13 4.36
C VAL A 258 -1.72 10.53 4.83
N GLY A 259 -2.78 10.65 4.04
CA GLY A 259 -4.05 9.98 4.35
C GLY A 259 -3.89 8.46 4.30
N SER A 260 -4.18 7.74 5.38
CA SER A 260 -3.91 6.30 5.49
C SER A 260 -4.62 5.47 4.43
N GLN A 261 -5.90 5.76 4.19
CA GLN A 261 -6.67 5.06 3.16
C GLN A 261 -6.13 5.33 1.76
N ASP A 262 -5.62 6.54 1.53
CA ASP A 262 -5.05 6.93 0.26
C ASP A 262 -3.72 6.23 0.01
N PHE A 263 -2.82 6.21 1.02
CA PHE A 263 -1.48 5.64 0.88
C PHE A 263 -1.38 4.14 1.16
N ARG A 264 -2.45 3.48 1.63
CA ARG A 264 -2.48 2.03 1.82
C ARG A 264 -2.00 1.21 0.60
N PRO A 265 -2.32 1.57 -0.66
CA PRO A 265 -1.81 0.86 -1.84
C PRO A 265 -0.35 1.16 -2.18
N VAL A 266 0.28 2.19 -1.59
CA VAL A 266 1.66 2.61 -1.89
C VAL A 266 2.67 1.64 -1.28
N LEU A 267 2.38 1.11 -0.09
CA LEU A 267 3.17 0.09 0.58
C LEU A 267 2.38 -1.22 0.62
N ALA A 268 2.74 -2.18 -0.23
CA ALA A 268 2.02 -3.44 -0.34
C ALA A 268 2.16 -4.26 0.95
N GLU A 269 1.03 -4.66 1.54
CA GLU A 269 0.95 -5.54 2.71
C GLU A 269 0.83 -7.04 2.32
N SER A 270 0.68 -7.32 1.03
CA SER A 270 0.53 -8.67 0.45
C SER A 270 0.99 -8.68 -1.01
N MET A 271 1.48 -9.83 -1.46
CA MET A 271 1.82 -10.09 -2.86
C MET A 271 0.62 -9.92 -3.81
N GLN A 272 -0.62 -10.06 -3.33
CA GLN A 272 -1.81 -9.82 -4.16
C GLN A 272 -1.87 -8.41 -4.73
N ARG A 273 -1.34 -7.42 -3.99
CA ARG A 273 -1.37 -6.01 -4.34
C ARG A 273 0.03 -5.46 -4.64
N PHE A 274 1.01 -6.33 -4.86
CA PHE A 274 2.32 -5.90 -5.28
C PHE A 274 2.29 -5.59 -6.78
N GLU A 275 2.04 -4.32 -7.09
CA GLU A 275 1.82 -3.80 -8.43
C GLU A 275 3.02 -2.98 -8.91
N LYS A 276 2.96 -2.54 -10.18
CA LYS A 276 3.99 -1.71 -10.83
C LYS A 276 4.53 -0.58 -9.95
N ASN A 277 3.64 0.22 -9.35
CA ASN A 277 4.05 1.37 -8.57
C ASN A 277 4.80 0.96 -7.29
N ASN A 278 4.40 -0.15 -6.66
CA ASN A 278 5.11 -0.68 -5.50
C ASN A 278 6.52 -1.11 -5.92
N CYS A 279 6.64 -1.87 -7.01
CA CYS A 279 7.93 -2.29 -7.54
C CYS A 279 8.86 -1.10 -7.82
N LEU A 280 8.38 -0.07 -8.52
CA LEU A 280 9.17 1.11 -8.84
C LEU A 280 9.61 1.88 -7.59
N LEU A 281 8.71 2.10 -6.64
CA LEU A 281 9.03 2.79 -5.39
C LEU A 281 10.01 1.96 -4.54
N GLU A 282 9.84 0.63 -4.50
CA GLU A 282 10.78 -0.24 -3.78
C GLU A 282 12.18 -0.23 -4.38
N MET A 283 12.30 -0.01 -5.69
CA MET A 283 13.58 0.11 -6.40
C MET A 283 14.20 1.50 -6.28
N THR A 284 13.48 2.52 -5.79
CA THR A 284 14.00 3.89 -5.65
C THR A 284 14.34 4.27 -4.22
N GLN A 285 13.63 3.74 -3.23
CA GLN A 285 13.78 4.14 -1.82
C GLN A 285 13.35 3.04 -0.85
N SER A 286 13.87 3.09 0.37
CA SER A 286 13.27 2.41 1.51
C SER A 286 12.10 3.26 2.02
N MET A 287 11.01 2.60 2.42
CA MET A 287 9.80 3.22 2.96
C MET A 287 9.46 2.57 4.29
N GLU A 288 9.40 3.38 5.34
CA GLU A 288 9.10 2.96 6.70
C GLU A 288 7.85 3.71 7.18
N MET A 289 6.80 2.96 7.48
CA MET A 289 5.59 3.53 8.08
C MET A 289 5.82 3.66 9.59
N VAL A 290 5.87 4.89 10.09
CA VAL A 290 6.12 5.20 11.50
C VAL A 290 4.82 5.22 12.30
N VAL A 291 3.79 5.84 11.73
CA VAL A 291 2.43 5.93 12.29
C VAL A 291 1.46 5.34 11.29
N ASN A 292 0.43 4.66 11.77
CA ASN A 292 -0.66 4.17 10.95
C ASN A 292 -2.02 4.43 11.59
N SER A 293 -3.07 4.42 10.76
CA SER A 293 -4.45 4.53 11.23
C SER A 293 -4.85 3.33 12.08
N PRO A 294 -5.80 3.52 13.02
CA PRO A 294 -6.37 2.40 13.75
C PRO A 294 -7.03 1.40 12.79
N ARG A 295 -6.98 0.12 13.16
CA ARG A 295 -7.57 -0.95 12.35
C ARG A 295 -9.09 -0.79 12.28
N ARG A 296 -9.62 -0.81 11.05
CA ARG A 296 -11.05 -0.80 10.77
C ARG A 296 -11.50 -2.15 10.22
N VAL A 297 -12.82 -2.30 10.16
CA VAL A 297 -13.47 -3.44 9.53
C VAL A 297 -12.99 -3.60 8.09
N ARG A 298 -12.63 -4.84 7.72
CA ARG A 298 -12.22 -5.17 6.36
C ARG A 298 -13.44 -5.14 5.44
N LYS A 299 -13.38 -4.35 4.37
CA LYS A 299 -14.45 -4.33 3.35
C LYS A 299 -14.65 -5.72 2.75
N VAL A 300 -15.89 -6.12 2.48
CA VAL A 300 -16.20 -7.42 1.87
C VAL A 300 -16.22 -7.31 0.33
N GLY A 301 -15.84 -8.38 -0.37
CA GLY A 301 -16.01 -8.53 -1.82
C GLY A 301 -14.76 -8.28 -2.68
N ARG A 302 -14.97 -8.09 -3.99
CA ARG A 302 -13.88 -7.82 -4.95
C ARG A 302 -13.25 -6.48 -4.60
N GLY A 303 -12.04 -6.50 -4.03
CA GLY A 303 -11.35 -5.30 -3.55
C GLY A 303 -11.13 -5.24 -2.04
N SER A 304 -11.54 -6.27 -1.28
CA SER A 304 -11.09 -6.47 0.10
C SER A 304 -9.55 -6.54 0.12
N PRO A 305 -8.84 -5.56 0.72
CA PRO A 305 -7.40 -5.65 0.88
C PRO A 305 -7.06 -6.68 1.95
N GLY A 306 -5.90 -7.30 1.80
CA GLY A 306 -5.22 -7.91 2.93
C GLY A 306 -4.76 -9.33 2.64
N ARG A 307 -3.65 -9.63 3.27
CA ARG A 307 -3.11 -10.96 3.43
C ARG A 307 -4.07 -11.83 4.26
N GLU A 308 -3.91 -13.16 4.16
CA GLU A 308 -4.58 -14.08 5.10
C GLU A 308 -4.06 -13.85 6.52
N ALA A 309 -4.97 -13.99 7.49
CA ALA A 309 -4.74 -13.51 8.86
C ALA A 309 -3.54 -14.18 9.54
N ASN A 310 -3.24 -15.44 9.23
CA ASN A 310 -2.09 -16.16 9.79
C ASN A 310 -0.75 -15.56 9.34
N TYR A 311 -0.59 -15.26 8.04
CA TYR A 311 0.63 -14.61 7.55
C TYR A 311 0.72 -13.14 7.95
N GLU A 312 -0.43 -12.47 8.18
CA GLU A 312 -0.46 -11.13 8.75
C GLU A 312 0.07 -11.13 10.19
N ILE A 313 -0.40 -12.05 11.04
CA ILE A 313 0.12 -12.24 12.40
C ILE A 313 1.60 -12.60 12.39
N GLU A 314 2.04 -13.52 11.53
CA GLU A 314 3.46 -13.86 11.40
C GLU A 314 4.32 -12.63 11.02
N SER A 315 3.84 -11.82 10.08
CA SER A 315 4.51 -10.58 9.70
C SER A 315 4.62 -9.61 10.89
N ILE A 316 3.58 -9.50 11.72
CA ILE A 316 3.57 -8.66 12.93
C ILE A 316 4.58 -9.19 13.96
N VAL A 317 4.59 -10.49 14.24
CA VAL A 317 5.55 -11.12 15.16
C VAL A 317 6.98 -10.80 14.76
N ARG A 318 7.32 -10.98 13.48
CA ARG A 318 8.67 -10.70 12.97
C ARG A 318 9.04 -9.22 13.07
N ALA A 319 8.10 -8.31 12.82
CA ALA A 319 8.33 -6.88 12.99
C ALA A 319 8.54 -6.49 14.46
N MET A 320 7.76 -7.07 15.39
CA MET A 320 7.93 -6.88 16.83
C MET A 320 9.28 -7.44 17.34
N GLN A 321 9.75 -8.56 16.80
CA GLN A 321 11.07 -9.11 17.12
C GLN A 321 12.20 -8.18 16.67
N ARG A 322 12.13 -7.69 15.43
CA ARG A 322 13.10 -6.70 14.93
C ARG A 322 13.05 -5.41 15.74
N ALA A 323 11.86 -4.97 16.13
CA ALA A 323 11.68 -3.80 16.99
C ALA A 323 12.44 -3.96 18.31
N ARG A 324 12.29 -5.12 18.99
CA ARG A 324 13.02 -5.45 20.21
C ARG A 324 14.53 -5.49 19.99
N ALA A 325 14.99 -6.15 18.93
CA ALA A 325 16.41 -6.23 18.58
C ALA A 325 17.04 -4.86 18.32
N ASN A 326 16.26 -3.92 17.78
CA ASN A 326 16.70 -2.56 17.48
C ASN A 326 16.49 -1.55 18.63
N GLY A 327 15.91 -1.98 19.76
CA GLY A 327 15.56 -1.09 20.88
C GLY A 327 14.44 -0.10 20.54
N MET A 328 13.53 -0.47 19.64
CA MET A 328 12.41 0.34 19.16
C MET A 328 11.07 -0.31 19.57
N GLU A 329 10.92 -0.68 20.84
CA GLU A 329 9.66 -1.26 21.32
C GLU A 329 8.50 -0.27 21.22
N LEU A 330 7.34 -0.78 20.76
CA LEU A 330 6.16 0.03 20.54
C LEU A 330 5.56 0.49 21.89
N PRO A 331 5.28 1.80 22.09
CA PRO A 331 4.71 2.29 23.35
C PRO A 331 3.39 1.60 23.68
N ALA A 332 3.19 1.18 24.93
CA ALA A 332 2.03 0.38 25.34
C ALA A 332 0.69 1.04 25.00
N HIS A 333 0.57 2.36 25.16
CA HIS A 333 -0.64 3.12 24.82
C HIS A 333 -0.86 3.34 23.32
N ARG A 334 0.12 2.95 22.49
CA ARG A 334 0.05 2.97 21.01
C ARG A 334 -0.10 1.58 20.40
N GLN A 335 -0.15 0.54 21.24
CA GLN A 335 -0.40 -0.82 20.80
C GLN A 335 -1.90 -1.03 20.57
N THR A 336 -2.24 -1.81 19.54
CA THR A 336 -3.61 -2.22 19.26
C THR A 336 -3.83 -3.68 19.64
N ARG A 337 -5.10 -4.11 19.62
CA ARG A 337 -5.48 -5.50 19.93
C ARG A 337 -4.76 -6.54 19.07
N VAL A 338 -4.35 -6.22 17.84
CA VAL A 338 -3.61 -7.18 17.00
C VAL A 338 -2.20 -7.46 17.54
N HIS A 339 -1.57 -6.50 18.22
CA HIS A 339 -0.24 -6.69 18.80
C HIS A 339 -0.30 -7.66 19.98
N THR A 340 -1.40 -7.63 20.74
CA THR A 340 -1.67 -8.64 21.78
C THR A 340 -1.78 -10.04 21.17
N VAL A 341 -2.56 -10.20 20.10
CA VAL A 341 -2.71 -11.50 19.41
C VAL A 341 -1.37 -11.98 18.84
N ALA A 342 -0.57 -11.08 18.26
CA ALA A 342 0.75 -11.43 17.74
C ALA A 342 1.70 -11.88 18.85
N LYS A 343 1.73 -11.18 19.98
CA LYS A 343 2.52 -11.58 21.16
C LYS A 343 2.09 -12.96 21.67
N GLU A 344 0.79 -13.20 21.81
CA GLU A 344 0.27 -14.50 22.26
C GLU A 344 0.58 -15.61 21.23
N ALA A 345 0.56 -15.31 19.93
CA ALA A 345 0.96 -16.26 18.89
C ALA A 345 2.47 -16.59 18.95
N GLU A 346 3.32 -15.61 19.22
CA GLU A 346 4.76 -15.82 19.47
C GLU A 346 4.99 -16.70 20.72
N GLU A 347 4.25 -16.46 21.80
CA GLU A 347 4.34 -17.27 23.02
C GLU A 347 3.92 -18.73 22.81
N ILE A 348 2.91 -18.97 21.96
CA ILE A 348 2.36 -20.31 21.70
C ILE A 348 3.16 -21.08 20.63
N PHE A 349 3.59 -20.41 19.55
CA PHE A 349 4.23 -21.03 18.37
C PHE A 349 5.73 -20.74 18.26
N GLY A 350 6.32 -20.16 19.31
CA GLY A 350 7.72 -19.79 19.38
C GLY A 350 8.08 -18.63 18.44
N GLU A 351 9.38 -18.47 18.20
CA GLU A 351 9.94 -17.34 17.43
C GLU A 351 9.33 -17.18 16.02
N SER A 352 8.82 -18.26 15.42
CA SER A 352 8.20 -18.15 14.11
C SER A 352 6.84 -17.46 14.14
N GLY A 353 6.11 -17.52 15.27
CA GLY A 353 4.71 -17.08 15.36
C GLY A 353 3.76 -17.78 14.38
N ARG A 354 4.19 -18.88 13.75
CA ARG A 354 3.46 -19.55 12.67
C ARG A 354 2.30 -20.36 13.23
N CYS A 355 1.09 -19.86 12.97
CA CYS A 355 -0.14 -20.55 13.30
C CYS A 355 -0.88 -21.01 12.03
N THR A 356 -1.69 -22.04 12.16
CA THR A 356 -2.61 -22.43 11.08
C THR A 356 -3.78 -21.46 11.01
N ILE A 357 -4.34 -21.26 9.82
CA ILE A 357 -5.51 -20.39 9.67
C ILE A 357 -6.70 -20.90 10.52
N GLY A 358 -6.90 -22.22 10.60
CA GLY A 358 -7.95 -22.82 11.44
C GLY A 358 -7.80 -22.46 12.92
N TRP A 359 -6.58 -22.60 13.46
CA TRP A 359 -6.29 -22.20 14.84
C TRP A 359 -6.57 -20.72 15.07
N LEU A 360 -6.13 -19.84 14.15
CA LEU A 360 -6.29 -18.39 14.33
C LEU A 360 -7.77 -17.98 14.32
N TYR A 361 -8.58 -18.62 13.47
CA TYR A 361 -10.02 -18.41 13.47
C TYR A 361 -10.65 -18.77 14.82
N ASP A 362 -10.39 -19.98 15.33
CA ASP A 362 -10.92 -20.43 16.61
C ASP A 362 -10.42 -19.53 17.76
N TYR A 363 -9.15 -19.12 17.70
CA TYR A 363 -8.54 -18.23 18.68
C TYR A 363 -9.21 -16.85 18.74
N VAL A 364 -9.34 -16.19 17.59
CA VAL A 364 -9.94 -14.85 17.48
C VAL A 364 -11.41 -14.87 17.87
N MET A 365 -12.13 -15.95 17.54
CA MET A 365 -13.52 -16.09 17.96
C MET A 365 -13.68 -16.26 19.47
N ARG A 366 -12.79 -17.02 20.14
CA ARG A 366 -12.78 -17.09 21.60
C ARG A 366 -12.46 -15.74 22.24
N LYS A 367 -11.49 -14.99 21.70
CA LYS A 367 -11.19 -13.64 22.18
C LYS A 367 -12.39 -12.69 22.03
N HIS A 368 -13.12 -12.78 20.93
CA HIS A 368 -14.35 -12.02 20.75
C HIS A 368 -15.42 -12.39 21.80
N ALA A 369 -15.57 -13.68 22.13
CA ALA A 369 -16.44 -14.14 23.22
C ALA A 369 -16.08 -13.54 24.59
N GLU A 370 -14.80 -13.24 24.82
CA GLU A 370 -14.28 -12.59 26.02
C GLU A 370 -14.39 -11.05 25.98
N GLY A 371 -15.04 -10.48 24.95
CA GLY A 371 -15.16 -9.03 24.74
C GLY A 371 -13.96 -8.38 24.04
N PHE A 372 -13.00 -9.18 23.55
CA PHE A 372 -11.78 -8.75 22.87
C PHE A 372 -11.88 -8.94 21.35
N THR A 373 -12.76 -8.19 20.69
CA THR A 373 -12.87 -8.16 19.22
C THR A 373 -11.64 -7.52 18.56
N ILE A 374 -11.10 -8.10 17.48
CA ILE A 374 -10.00 -7.52 16.70
C ILE A 374 -10.51 -7.13 15.29
N PRO A 375 -10.89 -5.85 15.07
CA PRO A 375 -11.41 -5.41 13.78
C PRO A 375 -10.43 -5.62 12.63
N GLY A 376 -10.96 -6.05 11.47
CA GLY A 376 -10.21 -6.16 10.23
C GLY A 376 -9.27 -7.37 10.10
N LEU A 377 -9.07 -8.14 11.17
CA LEU A 377 -8.30 -9.39 11.13
C LEU A 377 -9.10 -10.53 10.48
N LEU A 378 -10.37 -10.70 10.89
CA LEU A 378 -11.35 -11.58 10.25
C LEU A 378 -12.51 -10.78 9.64
N SER A 379 -13.37 -11.46 8.86
CA SER A 379 -14.59 -10.87 8.31
C SER A 379 -15.56 -10.47 9.43
N GLU A 380 -16.15 -9.28 9.34
CA GLU A 380 -17.13 -8.78 10.32
C GLU A 380 -18.32 -9.73 10.50
N SER A 381 -18.78 -10.32 9.41
CA SER A 381 -19.88 -11.28 9.42
C SER A 381 -19.68 -12.44 10.40
N LEU A 382 -18.44 -12.86 10.65
CA LEU A 382 -18.14 -13.95 11.60
C LEU A 382 -18.42 -13.54 13.04
N PHE A 383 -18.09 -12.29 13.39
CA PHE A 383 -18.40 -11.72 14.69
C PHE A 383 -19.91 -11.50 14.83
N GLU A 384 -20.56 -10.94 13.81
CA GLU A 384 -22.01 -10.74 13.80
C GLU A 384 -22.79 -12.05 13.97
N HIS A 385 -22.35 -13.13 13.29
CA HIS A 385 -22.96 -14.45 13.43
C HIS A 385 -22.74 -15.02 14.84
N TYR A 386 -21.60 -14.76 15.47
CA TYR A 386 -21.37 -15.14 16.87
C TYR A 386 -22.28 -14.36 17.83
N ASP A 387 -22.39 -13.04 17.67
CA ASP A 387 -23.30 -12.21 18.48
C ASP A 387 -24.77 -12.59 18.27
N GLU A 388 -25.16 -13.00 17.06
CA GLU A 388 -26.48 -13.59 16.78
C GLU A 388 -26.65 -14.93 17.51
N MET A 389 -25.64 -15.80 17.54
CA MET A 389 -25.68 -17.06 18.29
C MET A 389 -25.94 -16.80 19.77
N VAL A 390 -25.20 -15.90 20.41
CA VAL A 390 -25.36 -15.58 21.84
C VAL A 390 -26.78 -15.08 22.10
N ARG A 391 -27.27 -14.13 21.30
CA ARG A 391 -28.64 -13.60 21.43
C ARG A 391 -29.72 -14.67 21.26
N LEU A 392 -29.55 -15.58 20.31
CA LEU A 392 -30.49 -16.68 20.11
C LEU A 392 -30.40 -17.72 21.23
N GLN A 393 -29.21 -17.96 21.78
CA GLN A 393 -29.00 -18.89 22.89
C GLN A 393 -29.65 -18.37 24.18
N ASP A 394 -29.57 -17.07 24.44
CA ASP A 394 -30.24 -16.41 25.56
C ASP A 394 -31.77 -16.45 25.40
N LYS A 395 -32.26 -16.27 24.17
CA LYS A 395 -33.69 -16.33 23.84
C LYS A 395 -34.25 -17.76 23.94
N TYR A 396 -33.43 -18.77 23.63
CA TYR A 396 -33.82 -20.18 23.60
C TYR A 396 -32.81 -21.06 24.35
N PRO A 397 -32.77 -21.01 25.70
CA PRO A 397 -31.77 -21.73 26.50
C PRO A 397 -31.85 -23.26 26.40
N ASP A 398 -33.01 -23.80 26.00
CA ASP A 398 -33.25 -25.22 25.81
C ASP A 398 -32.70 -25.76 24.47
N VAL A 399 -32.27 -24.87 23.58
CA VAL A 399 -31.72 -25.17 22.26
C VAL A 399 -30.21 -24.98 22.28
N ASP A 400 -29.43 -26.04 22.08
CA ASP A 400 -27.97 -25.93 22.00
C ASP A 400 -27.52 -25.48 20.59
N LEU A 401 -27.36 -24.17 20.41
CA LEU A 401 -26.94 -23.58 19.13
C LEU A 401 -25.44 -23.77 18.87
N ALA A 402 -24.63 -24.02 19.91
CA ALA A 402 -23.20 -24.28 19.79
C ALA A 402 -22.93 -25.64 19.12
N LEU A 403 -23.82 -26.62 19.27
CA LEU A 403 -23.73 -27.91 18.59
C LEU A 403 -24.40 -27.96 17.21
N MET A 404 -25.35 -27.06 16.93
CA MET A 404 -26.05 -27.02 15.64
C MET A 404 -25.13 -26.65 14.46
N GLY A 405 -25.34 -27.27 13.30
CA GLY A 405 -24.67 -26.90 12.05
C GLY A 405 -23.22 -27.36 11.87
N ASN A 406 -22.67 -28.15 12.80
CA ASN A 406 -21.31 -28.68 12.69
C ASN A 406 -21.22 -29.79 11.63
N ALA A 407 -20.39 -29.59 10.60
CA ALA A 407 -20.26 -30.52 9.48
C ALA A 407 -19.45 -31.80 9.78
N LYS A 408 -18.86 -31.94 10.98
CA LYS A 408 -17.87 -32.99 11.32
C LYS A 408 -18.14 -33.80 12.61
N GLY A 409 -19.38 -33.88 13.09
CA GLY A 409 -19.75 -34.68 14.28
C GLY A 409 -20.85 -35.71 14.01
N GLU A 410 -20.81 -36.84 14.73
CA GLU A 410 -21.73 -38.00 14.64
C GLU A 410 -23.14 -37.77 15.26
N THR A 411 -23.52 -36.55 15.64
CA THR A 411 -24.82 -36.22 16.27
C THR A 411 -25.31 -34.82 15.84
N PRO A 412 -26.64 -34.56 15.78
CA PRO A 412 -27.30 -34.56 14.49
C PRO A 412 -27.74 -33.17 13.98
N ARG A 413 -27.95 -33.11 12.66
CA ARG A 413 -28.43 -31.97 11.86
C ARG A 413 -29.61 -31.28 12.55
N THR A 414 -29.73 -29.96 12.47
CA THR A 414 -30.85 -29.14 12.99
C THR A 414 -32.22 -29.80 12.93
N ALA A 415 -32.51 -30.54 11.85
CA ALA A 415 -33.72 -31.33 11.65
C ALA A 415 -34.01 -32.40 12.75
N SER A 416 -33.00 -32.91 13.43
CA SER A 416 -33.11 -33.95 14.45
C SER A 416 -33.55 -33.42 15.82
N PHE A 417 -33.05 -32.25 16.24
CA PHE A 417 -33.45 -31.60 17.49
C PHE A 417 -34.93 -31.20 17.44
N PHE A 418 -35.37 -30.66 16.30
CA PHE A 418 -36.76 -30.26 16.10
C PHE A 418 -37.69 -31.40 15.68
N LYS A 419 -37.18 -32.64 15.54
CA LYS A 419 -38.02 -33.81 15.25
C LYS A 419 -38.94 -34.06 16.45
N GLY A 420 -40.25 -33.93 16.25
CA GLY A 420 -41.24 -33.99 17.33
C GLY A 420 -41.38 -32.70 18.15
N ARG A 421 -40.70 -31.62 17.76
CA ARG A 421 -40.83 -30.25 18.32
C ARG A 421 -41.07 -29.25 17.19
N GLU A 422 -41.99 -29.58 16.29
CA GLU A 422 -42.19 -28.88 15.02
C GLU A 422 -42.68 -27.44 15.21
N ASP A 423 -43.43 -27.18 16.28
CA ASP A 423 -44.00 -25.89 16.66
C ASP A 423 -43.07 -25.05 17.56
N HIS A 424 -41.83 -25.51 17.80
CA HIS A 424 -40.92 -24.79 18.67
C HIS A 424 -40.60 -23.40 18.09
N PRO A 425 -40.74 -22.30 18.86
CA PRO A 425 -40.56 -20.94 18.34
C PRO A 425 -39.16 -20.68 17.77
N ALA A 426 -38.14 -21.37 18.30
CA ALA A 426 -36.76 -21.26 17.83
C ALA A 426 -36.49 -21.90 16.45
N ARG A 427 -37.38 -22.78 15.94
CA ARG A 427 -37.07 -23.68 14.82
C ARG A 427 -36.55 -22.95 13.58
N GLU A 428 -37.25 -21.90 13.16
CA GLU A 428 -36.90 -21.15 11.96
C GLU A 428 -35.62 -20.32 12.15
N GLU A 429 -35.48 -19.64 13.29
CA GLU A 429 -34.30 -18.85 13.63
C GLU A 429 -33.06 -19.73 13.77
N ALA A 430 -33.16 -20.85 14.49
CA ALA A 430 -32.10 -21.83 14.67
C ALA A 430 -31.69 -22.50 13.36
N TYR A 431 -32.65 -22.78 12.47
CA TYR A 431 -32.35 -23.30 11.13
C TYR A 431 -31.55 -22.29 10.29
N ARG A 432 -31.98 -21.02 10.25
CA ARG A 432 -31.25 -19.95 9.54
C ARG A 432 -29.84 -19.75 10.12
N PHE A 433 -29.71 -19.75 11.43
CA PHE A 433 -28.42 -19.66 12.11
C PHE A 433 -27.51 -20.84 11.75
N ALA A 434 -28.03 -22.07 11.78
CA ALA A 434 -27.26 -23.26 11.41
C ALA A 434 -26.74 -23.21 9.96
N LEU A 435 -27.50 -22.62 9.03
CA LEU A 435 -27.03 -22.38 7.65
C LEU A 435 -25.88 -21.37 7.60
N LYS A 436 -25.97 -20.25 8.34
CA LYS A 436 -24.90 -19.24 8.44
C LYS A 436 -23.62 -19.87 9.01
N LYS A 437 -23.74 -20.58 10.14
CA LYS A 437 -22.62 -21.26 10.79
C LYS A 437 -21.98 -22.34 9.89
N ALA A 438 -22.78 -23.11 9.17
CA ALA A 438 -22.27 -24.07 8.19
C ALA A 438 -21.50 -23.37 7.05
N ALA A 439 -21.97 -22.20 6.59
CA ALA A 439 -21.27 -21.39 5.60
C ALA A 439 -19.93 -20.84 6.12
N ASP A 440 -19.89 -20.37 7.37
CA ASP A 440 -18.66 -19.92 8.03
C ASP A 440 -17.65 -21.06 8.16
N ARG A 441 -18.08 -22.24 8.62
CA ARG A 441 -17.18 -23.40 8.71
C ARG A 441 -16.69 -23.83 7.34
N ALA A 442 -17.55 -23.81 6.31
CA ALA A 442 -17.15 -24.10 4.94
C ALA A 442 -16.13 -23.07 4.41
N LEU A 443 -16.22 -21.81 4.81
CA LEU A 443 -15.23 -20.78 4.50
C LEU A 443 -13.88 -21.08 5.17
N VAL A 444 -13.87 -21.45 6.46
CA VAL A 444 -12.63 -21.81 7.17
C VAL A 444 -11.96 -23.05 6.56
N LEU A 445 -12.73 -24.12 6.35
CA LEU A 445 -12.22 -25.35 5.71
C LEU A 445 -11.65 -25.09 4.31
N LYS A 446 -12.26 -24.17 3.56
CA LYS A 446 -11.77 -23.74 2.25
C LYS A 446 -10.43 -23.01 2.36
N LYS A 447 -10.26 -22.14 3.35
CA LYS A 447 -8.98 -21.46 3.61
C LYS A 447 -7.89 -22.43 4.08
N GLU A 448 -8.23 -23.37 4.97
CA GLU A 448 -7.33 -24.47 5.37
C GLU A 448 -6.90 -25.29 4.15
N HIS A 449 -7.83 -25.57 3.23
CA HIS A 449 -7.49 -26.24 1.98
C HIS A 449 -6.50 -25.41 1.15
N TYR A 450 -6.68 -24.09 1.00
CA TYR A 450 -5.72 -23.25 0.28
C TYR A 450 -4.33 -23.27 0.92
N ASP A 451 -4.28 -23.26 2.25
CA ASP A 451 -3.03 -23.36 3.01
C ASP A 451 -2.33 -24.71 2.77
N SER A 452 -3.08 -25.81 2.68
CA SER A 452 -2.53 -27.13 2.34
C SER A 452 -1.93 -27.21 0.94
N ILE A 453 -2.43 -26.42 -0.02
CA ILE A 453 -1.83 -26.32 -1.35
C ILE A 453 -0.54 -25.50 -1.27
N ALA A 454 -0.51 -24.44 -0.46
CA ALA A 454 0.70 -23.66 -0.20
C ALA A 454 1.80 -24.48 0.52
N ASP A 455 1.43 -25.44 1.38
CA ASP A 455 2.38 -26.39 2.00
C ASP A 455 3.13 -27.18 0.94
N VAL A 456 2.40 -27.82 0.02
CA VAL A 456 2.99 -28.62 -1.07
C VAL A 456 3.82 -27.74 -2.01
N ALA A 457 3.36 -26.51 -2.30
CA ALA A 457 4.09 -25.58 -3.15
C ALA A 457 5.41 -25.10 -2.53
N GLN A 458 5.44 -24.89 -1.21
CA GLN A 458 6.66 -24.52 -0.51
C GLN A 458 7.64 -25.69 -0.45
N GLU A 459 7.17 -26.91 -0.18
CA GLU A 459 8.00 -28.12 -0.23
C GLU A 459 8.61 -28.34 -1.62
N MET A 460 7.82 -28.09 -2.68
CA MET A 460 8.28 -28.13 -4.05
C MET A 460 9.35 -27.07 -4.30
N TYR A 461 9.13 -25.82 -3.87
CA TYR A 461 10.13 -24.76 -3.99
C TYR A 461 11.45 -25.14 -3.30
N HIS A 462 11.41 -25.69 -2.08
CA HIS A 462 12.62 -26.16 -1.40
C HIS A 462 13.33 -27.29 -2.15
N ALA A 463 12.57 -28.19 -2.79
CA ALA A 463 13.14 -29.22 -3.65
C ALA A 463 13.78 -28.62 -4.91
N GLU A 464 13.14 -27.63 -5.55
CA GLU A 464 13.71 -26.87 -6.67
C GLU A 464 15.05 -26.23 -6.27
N CYS A 465 15.11 -25.53 -5.13
CA CYS A 465 16.33 -24.91 -4.62
C CYS A 465 17.45 -25.93 -4.37
N ARG A 466 17.13 -27.11 -3.82
CA ARG A 466 18.12 -28.19 -3.65
C ARG A 466 18.63 -28.69 -5.00
N ALA A 467 17.74 -28.97 -5.95
CA ALA A 467 18.11 -29.45 -7.28
C ALA A 467 19.01 -28.46 -8.04
N LEU A 468 18.75 -27.15 -7.91
CA LEU A 468 19.57 -26.10 -8.52
C LEU A 468 20.99 -26.02 -7.95
N ARG A 469 21.20 -26.46 -6.71
CA ARG A 469 22.53 -26.50 -6.07
C ARG A 469 23.30 -27.80 -6.33
N MET A 470 22.68 -28.78 -6.98
CA MET A 470 23.28 -30.09 -7.27
C MET A 470 23.92 -30.13 -8.65
N GLN A 471 25.00 -30.91 -8.77
CA GLN A 471 25.65 -31.19 -10.06
C GLN A 471 24.71 -31.95 -11.00
N ASP A 472 24.75 -31.58 -12.28
CA ASP A 472 23.97 -32.22 -13.34
C ASP A 472 24.37 -33.69 -13.53
N GLY A 473 23.38 -34.54 -13.84
CA GLY A 473 23.59 -35.96 -14.16
C GLY A 473 23.80 -36.88 -12.97
N THR A 474 23.58 -36.41 -11.74
CA THR A 474 23.61 -37.26 -10.54
C THR A 474 22.26 -37.98 -10.34
N GLU A 475 22.29 -39.27 -9.96
CA GLU A 475 21.08 -40.06 -9.70
C GLU A 475 20.18 -39.40 -8.63
N GLU A 476 20.79 -38.76 -7.65
CA GLU A 476 20.08 -38.03 -6.59
C GLU A 476 19.30 -36.82 -7.14
N LYS A 477 19.89 -36.06 -8.09
CA LYS A 477 19.21 -34.94 -8.75
C LYS A 477 18.06 -35.44 -9.60
N ASP A 478 18.25 -36.52 -10.36
CA ASP A 478 17.19 -37.11 -11.18
C ASP A 478 16.01 -37.61 -10.34
N ALA A 479 16.29 -38.26 -9.21
CA ALA A 479 15.27 -38.66 -8.24
C ALA A 479 14.52 -37.44 -7.66
N LEU A 480 15.23 -36.36 -7.36
CA LEU A 480 14.64 -35.12 -6.85
C LEU A 480 13.78 -34.42 -7.90
N LEU A 481 14.23 -34.36 -9.16
CA LEU A 481 13.45 -33.83 -10.30
C LEU A 481 12.16 -34.62 -10.52
N LYS A 482 12.21 -35.95 -10.41
CA LYS A 482 11.01 -36.79 -10.44
C LYS A 482 10.03 -36.44 -9.32
N LYS A 483 10.54 -36.26 -8.09
CA LYS A 483 9.71 -35.84 -6.95
C LYS A 483 9.10 -34.46 -7.15
N ILE A 484 9.85 -33.53 -7.74
CA ILE A 484 9.34 -32.19 -8.11
C ILE A 484 8.17 -32.32 -9.10
N ALA A 485 8.31 -33.15 -10.15
CA ALA A 485 7.23 -33.38 -11.11
C ALA A 485 5.99 -34.03 -10.47
N GLU A 486 6.17 -34.94 -9.52
CA GLU A 486 5.07 -35.55 -8.76
C GLU A 486 4.34 -34.52 -7.88
N MET A 487 5.07 -33.62 -7.21
CA MET A 487 4.50 -32.54 -6.41
C MET A 487 3.77 -31.51 -7.27
N ASP A 488 4.32 -31.17 -8.43
CA ASP A 488 3.71 -30.28 -9.41
C ASP A 488 2.35 -30.83 -9.90
N LEU A 489 2.31 -32.11 -10.28
CA LEU A 489 1.06 -32.79 -10.64
C LEU A 489 0.06 -32.84 -9.47
N LYS A 490 0.55 -33.01 -8.23
CA LYS A 490 -0.29 -32.96 -7.03
C LYS A 490 -0.91 -31.57 -6.84
N ILE A 491 -0.14 -30.49 -7.02
CA ILE A 491 -0.63 -29.11 -6.96
C ILE A 491 -1.71 -28.90 -8.02
N GLU A 492 -1.47 -29.31 -9.27
CA GLU A 492 -2.46 -29.19 -10.35
C GLU A 492 -3.78 -29.91 -10.03
N LYS A 493 -3.70 -31.13 -9.47
CA LYS A 493 -4.88 -31.89 -9.01
C LYS A 493 -5.63 -31.15 -7.90
N LEU A 494 -4.93 -30.66 -6.88
CA LEU A 494 -5.55 -29.90 -5.78
C LEU A 494 -6.19 -28.61 -6.31
N MET A 495 -5.51 -27.89 -7.19
CA MET A 495 -5.99 -26.67 -7.84
C MET A 495 -7.23 -26.90 -8.73
N ASN A 496 -7.39 -28.09 -9.31
CA ASN A 496 -8.59 -28.48 -10.05
C ASN A 496 -9.80 -28.74 -9.14
N GLY A 497 -9.57 -29.10 -7.88
CA GLY A 497 -10.60 -29.16 -6.84
C GLY A 497 -11.09 -27.78 -6.38
N VAL A 498 -10.33 -26.72 -6.65
CA VAL A 498 -10.71 -25.34 -6.31
C VAL A 498 -11.68 -24.78 -7.35
N THR A 499 -12.83 -24.29 -6.87
CA THR A 499 -13.82 -23.60 -7.71
C THR A 499 -13.18 -22.47 -8.52
N ARG A 500 -13.51 -22.37 -9.81
CA ARG A 500 -12.91 -21.42 -10.77
C ARG A 500 -12.79 -19.98 -10.24
N SER A 501 -13.85 -19.47 -9.62
CA SER A 501 -13.88 -18.10 -9.07
C SER A 501 -12.89 -17.83 -7.94
N TYR A 502 -12.35 -18.88 -7.32
CA TYR A 502 -11.43 -18.79 -6.18
C TYR A 502 -10.03 -19.33 -6.48
N LYS A 503 -9.71 -19.72 -7.72
CA LYS A 503 -8.37 -20.24 -8.08
C LYS A 503 -7.23 -19.25 -7.83
N VAL A 504 -7.52 -17.95 -7.74
CA VAL A 504 -6.52 -16.92 -7.44
C VAL A 504 -6.05 -16.98 -5.98
N ALA A 505 -6.93 -17.31 -5.04
CA ALA A 505 -6.63 -17.30 -3.61
C ALA A 505 -5.46 -18.23 -3.20
N PRO A 506 -5.45 -19.53 -3.56
CA PRO A 506 -4.32 -20.41 -3.22
C PRO A 506 -3.00 -19.95 -3.87
N ILE A 507 -3.04 -19.37 -5.07
CA ILE A 507 -1.83 -18.83 -5.72
C ILE A 507 -1.27 -17.63 -4.94
N VAL A 508 -2.14 -16.74 -4.48
CA VAL A 508 -1.74 -15.60 -3.63
C VAL A 508 -1.16 -16.10 -2.31
N ASN A 509 -1.77 -17.12 -1.67
CA ASN A 509 -1.24 -17.68 -0.44
C ASN A 509 0.15 -18.31 -0.63
N MET A 510 0.37 -19.01 -1.75
CA MET A 510 1.69 -19.52 -2.11
C MET A 510 2.70 -18.36 -2.23
N ASP A 511 2.34 -17.31 -2.96
CA ASP A 511 3.23 -16.18 -3.20
C ASP A 511 3.51 -15.41 -1.90
N ASP A 512 2.51 -15.11 -1.07
CA ASP A 512 2.69 -14.45 0.24
C ASP A 512 3.58 -15.28 1.17
N ARG A 513 3.38 -16.60 1.18
CA ARG A 513 4.19 -17.50 2.00
C ARG A 513 5.64 -17.54 1.55
N LEU A 514 5.89 -17.77 0.26
CA LEU A 514 7.24 -17.75 -0.30
C LEU A 514 7.88 -16.38 -0.10
N ALA A 515 7.09 -15.33 -0.27
CA ALA A 515 7.54 -13.96 -0.08
C ALA A 515 7.92 -13.65 1.36
N LEU A 516 7.35 -14.32 2.36
CA LEU A 516 7.67 -14.09 3.77
C LEU A 516 8.82 -14.98 4.27
N HIS A 517 8.97 -16.18 3.70
CA HIS A 517 9.82 -17.23 4.25
C HIS A 517 11.17 -17.40 3.56
N GLU A 518 11.25 -17.11 2.26
CA GLU A 518 12.34 -17.63 1.44
C GLU A 518 13.41 -16.57 1.11
N ALA A 519 14.64 -17.04 0.86
CA ALA A 519 15.80 -16.21 0.54
C ALA A 519 15.59 -15.37 -0.72
N PRO A 520 16.20 -14.16 -0.84
CA PRO A 520 17.06 -13.43 0.09
C PRO A 520 16.40 -12.88 1.37
N GLY A 521 15.11 -13.14 1.58
CA GLY A 521 14.35 -12.62 2.71
C GLY A 521 13.02 -12.05 2.25
N PRO A 522 12.27 -11.36 3.14
CA PRO A 522 10.92 -10.95 2.81
C PRO A 522 10.84 -10.08 1.54
N ARG A 523 9.93 -10.40 0.61
CA ARG A 523 9.90 -9.78 -0.75
C ARG A 523 9.30 -8.41 -0.83
N ILE A 524 8.45 -8.03 0.12
CA ILE A 524 7.81 -6.71 0.14
C ILE A 524 8.37 -5.90 1.30
N GLN A 525 8.51 -4.58 1.12
CA GLN A 525 9.06 -3.71 2.14
C GLN A 525 8.26 -3.73 3.44
N TRP A 526 6.93 -3.91 3.37
CA TRP A 526 6.11 -4.08 4.56
C TRP A 526 6.67 -5.18 5.47
N ASP A 527 7.01 -6.35 4.96
CA ASP A 527 7.52 -7.46 5.77
C ASP A 527 8.98 -7.31 6.21
N ARG A 528 9.74 -6.42 5.56
CA ARG A 528 11.10 -6.05 5.95
C ARG A 528 11.12 -4.96 7.03
N ARG A 529 9.97 -4.38 7.39
CA ARG A 529 9.89 -3.22 8.31
C ARG A 529 10.66 -3.47 9.62
N PRO A 530 11.49 -2.52 10.07
CA PRO A 530 12.30 -2.71 11.28
C PRO A 530 11.47 -2.72 12.57
N PHE A 531 10.24 -2.22 12.53
CA PHE A 531 9.31 -2.14 13.65
C PHE A 531 7.85 -2.09 13.15
N GLU A 532 6.88 -2.29 14.06
CA GLU A 532 5.47 -2.00 13.76
C GLU A 532 5.13 -0.51 13.92
N PRO A 533 4.32 0.08 13.03
CA PRO A 533 3.90 1.46 13.19
C PRO A 533 3.05 1.62 14.44
N MET A 534 3.18 2.77 15.08
CA MET A 534 2.29 3.16 16.16
C MET A 534 0.90 3.52 15.64
N SER A 535 -0.13 3.22 16.44
CA SER A 535 -1.49 3.64 16.12
C SER A 535 -1.74 5.07 16.58
N MET A 536 -2.34 5.88 15.70
CA MET A 536 -2.98 7.13 16.13
C MET A 536 -4.41 6.87 16.63
N GLU A 537 -4.96 7.85 17.33
CA GLU A 537 -6.36 7.90 17.76
C GLU A 537 -7.17 8.88 16.89
N ASP A 538 -8.48 8.65 16.78
CA ASP A 538 -9.37 9.37 15.86
C ASP A 538 -9.50 10.87 16.14
N GLU A 539 -9.26 11.28 17.39
CA GLU A 539 -9.32 12.68 17.82
C GLU A 539 -8.00 13.44 17.61
N GLU A 540 -6.91 12.75 17.24
CA GLU A 540 -5.58 13.37 17.11
C GLU A 540 -5.40 14.18 15.82
N ALA A 541 -6.42 14.21 14.97
CA ALA A 541 -6.50 14.99 13.75
C ALA A 541 -7.78 15.83 13.69
N TRP A 542 -7.71 17.01 13.09
CA TRP A 542 -8.87 17.86 12.81
C TRP A 542 -8.83 18.48 11.39
N PRO A 543 -9.92 18.40 10.61
CA PRO A 543 -11.10 17.57 10.84
C PRO A 543 -10.71 16.10 11.06
N PRO A 544 -11.53 15.28 11.77
CA PRO A 544 -11.16 13.91 12.09
C PRO A 544 -10.77 13.12 10.84
N HIS A 545 -9.52 12.68 10.81
CA HIS A 545 -8.92 12.06 9.64
C HIS A 545 -7.91 10.98 10.04
N GLU A 546 -7.76 9.98 9.18
CA GLU A 546 -6.82 8.88 9.38
C GLU A 546 -5.50 9.20 8.68
N PHE A 547 -4.45 9.39 9.48
CA PHE A 547 -3.11 9.68 9.02
C PHE A 547 -2.14 8.51 9.19
N SER A 548 -1.22 8.40 8.23
CA SER A 548 0.00 7.62 8.36
C SER A 548 1.20 8.57 8.24
N LEU A 549 2.27 8.27 8.94
CA LEU A 549 3.55 8.97 8.79
C LEU A 549 4.51 8.05 8.04
N LEU A 550 4.91 8.46 6.84
CA LEU A 550 5.80 7.71 5.96
C LEU A 550 7.17 8.37 5.93
N SER A 551 8.20 7.63 6.35
CA SER A 551 9.60 8.02 6.15
C SER A 551 10.15 7.30 4.93
N SER A 552 10.71 8.05 3.98
CA SER A 552 11.30 7.45 2.78
C SER A 552 12.75 7.88 2.62
N THR A 553 13.64 6.89 2.49
CA THR A 553 15.08 7.09 2.35
C THR A 553 15.52 6.60 0.98
N PRO A 554 15.90 7.50 0.05
CA PRO A 554 16.30 7.09 -1.29
C PRO A 554 17.49 6.13 -1.31
N TYR A 555 17.58 5.27 -2.33
CA TYR A 555 18.77 4.46 -2.64
C TYR A 555 19.67 5.13 -3.67
N ALA A 556 20.97 4.81 -3.64
CA ALA A 556 21.92 5.31 -4.64
C ALA A 556 21.60 4.68 -6.00
N ARG A 557 21.95 5.35 -7.10
CA ARG A 557 21.95 4.70 -8.42
C ARG A 557 22.94 3.52 -8.38
N PRO A 558 22.59 2.34 -8.94
CA PRO A 558 23.53 1.25 -9.10
C PRO A 558 24.82 1.74 -9.79
N PRO A 559 26.00 1.34 -9.30
CA PRO A 559 27.26 1.74 -9.89
C PRO A 559 27.32 1.42 -11.39
N GLY A 560 27.97 2.30 -12.18
CA GLY A 560 28.17 2.09 -13.62
C GLY A 560 26.98 2.42 -14.52
N GLN A 561 25.82 2.79 -13.96
CA GLN A 561 24.64 3.13 -14.75
C GLN A 561 24.60 4.61 -15.17
N THR A 562 24.04 4.86 -16.35
CA THR A 562 23.81 6.20 -16.91
C THR A 562 22.61 6.90 -16.26
N LEU A 563 22.50 8.21 -16.47
CA LEU A 563 21.35 9.01 -15.99
C LEU A 563 20.00 8.52 -16.53
N ASP A 564 19.98 8.07 -17.79
CA ASP A 564 18.78 7.61 -18.48
C ASP A 564 18.45 6.14 -18.21
N TYR A 565 19.31 5.39 -17.50
CA TYR A 565 19.09 3.99 -17.16
C TYR A 565 17.75 3.75 -16.46
N TYR A 566 17.35 4.66 -15.56
CA TYR A 566 16.09 4.52 -14.86
C TYR A 566 14.85 4.72 -15.74
N GLU A 567 14.96 5.43 -16.86
CA GLU A 567 13.89 5.49 -17.84
C GLU A 567 13.69 4.12 -18.51
N TRP A 568 14.78 3.39 -18.77
CA TRP A 568 14.71 2.00 -19.25
C TRP A 568 14.05 1.08 -18.23
N VAL A 569 14.48 1.15 -16.96
CA VAL A 569 13.89 0.37 -15.87
C VAL A 569 12.39 0.66 -15.74
N HIS A 570 12.01 1.94 -15.74
CA HIS A 570 10.62 2.34 -15.63
C HIS A 570 9.79 1.84 -16.81
N ASP A 571 10.28 1.97 -18.04
CA ASP A 571 9.57 1.52 -19.23
C ASP A 571 9.41 -0.01 -19.27
N PHE A 572 10.46 -0.75 -18.89
CA PHE A 572 10.43 -2.20 -18.82
C PHE A 572 9.48 -2.71 -17.74
N VAL A 573 9.57 -2.18 -16.52
CA VAL A 573 8.66 -2.50 -15.41
C VAL A 573 7.22 -2.12 -15.76
N TYR A 574 7.01 -1.01 -16.48
CA TYR A 574 5.69 -0.61 -16.96
C TYR A 574 5.04 -1.67 -17.85
N ALA A 575 5.83 -2.31 -18.72
CA ALA A 575 5.35 -3.38 -19.59
C ALA A 575 5.16 -4.69 -18.84
N LEU A 576 6.17 -5.10 -18.06
CA LEU A 576 6.23 -6.37 -17.36
C LEU A 576 5.08 -6.50 -16.34
N PHE A 577 4.85 -5.47 -15.54
CA PHE A 577 3.81 -5.44 -14.51
C PHE A 577 2.40 -5.15 -15.05
N ASN A 578 2.17 -5.17 -16.38
CA ASN A 578 0.79 -5.25 -16.89
C ASN A 578 0.12 -6.60 -16.58
N ASN A 579 0.92 -7.64 -16.30
CA ASN A 579 0.43 -8.97 -15.96
C ASN A 579 1.16 -9.51 -14.70
N PRO A 580 1.03 -8.88 -13.52
CA PRO A 580 1.82 -9.22 -12.33
C PRO A 580 1.56 -10.65 -11.81
N SER A 581 0.39 -11.20 -12.10
CA SER A 581 -0.02 -12.55 -11.69
C SER A 581 0.40 -13.66 -12.67
N MET A 582 0.98 -13.30 -13.82
CA MET A 582 1.35 -14.23 -14.88
C MET A 582 2.75 -14.81 -14.63
N PRO A 583 3.04 -16.06 -15.05
CA PRO A 583 4.40 -16.57 -15.07
C PRO A 583 5.33 -15.66 -15.88
N LEU A 584 6.56 -15.47 -15.41
CA LEU A 584 7.54 -14.54 -15.99
C LEU A 584 7.78 -14.79 -17.49
N PRO A 585 8.00 -16.04 -17.97
CA PRO A 585 8.20 -16.28 -19.40
C PRO A 585 7.00 -15.85 -20.25
N GLU A 586 5.78 -16.16 -19.80
CA GLU A 586 4.56 -15.78 -20.51
C GLU A 586 4.35 -14.26 -20.54
N ALA A 587 4.72 -13.57 -19.47
CA ALA A 587 4.63 -12.11 -19.41
C ALA A 587 5.61 -11.44 -20.36
N LEU A 588 6.84 -11.95 -20.47
CA LEU A 588 7.85 -11.46 -21.42
C LEU A 588 7.40 -11.68 -22.87
N GLU A 589 6.87 -12.85 -23.22
CA GLU A 589 6.32 -13.11 -24.56
C GLU A 589 5.17 -12.16 -24.93
N LYS A 590 4.38 -11.72 -23.94
CA LYS A 590 3.33 -10.70 -24.17
C LYS A 590 3.88 -9.30 -24.37
N MET A 591 5.06 -8.99 -23.85
CA MET A 591 5.69 -7.68 -24.05
C MET A 591 6.18 -7.56 -25.50
N GLN A 592 7.00 -8.53 -25.93
CA GLN A 592 7.47 -8.69 -27.31
C GLN A 592 7.70 -10.18 -27.57
N HIS A 593 7.37 -10.64 -28.78
CA HIS A 593 7.53 -12.04 -29.15
C HIS A 593 9.00 -12.47 -29.12
N GLY A 594 9.31 -13.60 -28.49
CA GLY A 594 10.67 -14.11 -28.32
C GLY A 594 11.43 -13.50 -27.15
N LEU A 595 10.86 -12.51 -26.45
CA LEU A 595 11.56 -11.81 -25.37
C LEU A 595 11.89 -12.74 -24.18
N SER A 596 11.19 -13.88 -24.03
CA SER A 596 11.51 -14.84 -22.97
C SER A 596 12.94 -15.40 -23.05
N GLU A 597 13.60 -15.35 -24.21
CA GLU A 597 15.00 -15.76 -24.40
C GLU A 597 15.99 -14.97 -23.52
N ILE A 598 15.63 -13.77 -23.05
CA ILE A 598 16.52 -12.99 -22.17
C ILE A 598 16.76 -13.67 -20.83
N ILE A 599 15.87 -14.58 -20.41
CA ILE A 599 15.97 -15.31 -19.15
C ILE A 599 17.28 -16.10 -19.08
N ASP A 600 17.73 -16.67 -20.20
CA ASP A 600 18.96 -17.48 -20.27
C ASP A 600 20.23 -16.67 -19.93
N LYS A 601 20.15 -15.35 -20.03
CA LYS A 601 21.24 -14.41 -19.71
C LYS A 601 21.08 -13.75 -18.34
N CYS A 602 20.05 -14.12 -17.57
CA CYS A 602 19.74 -13.56 -16.25
C CYS A 602 19.92 -14.64 -15.16
N PRO A 603 21.16 -14.91 -14.69
CA PRO A 603 21.42 -16.00 -13.75
C PRO A 603 20.65 -15.87 -12.43
N SER A 604 20.29 -14.66 -12.02
CA SER A 604 19.50 -14.47 -10.80
C SER A 604 18.12 -15.12 -10.83
N ILE A 605 17.54 -15.33 -12.02
CA ILE A 605 16.21 -15.94 -12.20
C ILE A 605 16.22 -17.42 -11.80
N THR A 606 17.36 -18.09 -11.88
CA THR A 606 17.55 -19.50 -11.52
C THR A 606 18.41 -19.69 -10.27
N ASP A 607 18.89 -18.62 -9.64
CA ASP A 607 19.68 -18.65 -8.41
C ASP A 607 18.79 -18.71 -7.15
N PRO A 608 18.80 -19.82 -6.38
CA PRO A 608 18.00 -19.95 -5.17
C PRO A 608 18.26 -18.86 -4.12
N ASP A 609 19.50 -18.37 -4.01
CA ASP A 609 19.90 -17.41 -2.98
C ASP A 609 19.41 -15.99 -3.30
N LYS A 610 19.10 -15.73 -4.57
CA LYS A 610 18.47 -14.49 -5.07
C LYS A 610 16.96 -14.60 -5.19
N GLY A 611 16.38 -15.77 -4.90
CA GLY A 611 14.94 -16.02 -5.02
C GLY A 611 14.50 -16.63 -6.33
N GLY A 612 15.45 -17.06 -7.15
CA GLY A 612 15.23 -17.76 -8.40
C GLY A 612 14.59 -19.12 -8.21
N ARG A 613 14.12 -19.69 -9.32
CA ARG A 613 13.32 -20.90 -9.36
C ARG A 613 13.68 -21.77 -10.57
N LEU A 614 13.49 -23.08 -10.41
CA LEU A 614 13.69 -24.03 -11.51
C LEU A 614 12.45 -24.06 -12.42
N LEU A 615 11.26 -24.20 -11.84
CA LEU A 615 10.01 -24.25 -12.59
C LEU A 615 9.45 -22.84 -12.78
N LEU A 616 9.79 -22.21 -13.91
CA LEU A 616 9.38 -20.84 -14.22
C LEU A 616 7.87 -20.67 -14.48
N LYS A 617 7.14 -21.75 -14.81
CA LYS A 617 5.66 -21.72 -14.87
C LYS A 617 5.01 -21.32 -13.54
N HIS A 618 5.75 -21.51 -12.45
CA HIS A 618 5.35 -21.14 -11.11
C HIS A 618 6.13 -19.92 -10.59
N PHE A 619 6.84 -19.19 -11.45
CA PHE A 619 7.54 -17.96 -11.07
C PHE A 619 6.83 -16.76 -11.67
N ARG A 620 6.02 -16.07 -10.86
CA ARG A 620 5.16 -14.98 -11.33
C ARG A 620 5.89 -13.65 -11.33
N VAL A 621 5.50 -12.75 -12.22
CA VAL A 621 6.09 -11.41 -12.35
C VAL A 621 6.20 -10.68 -11.01
N ARG A 622 5.15 -10.69 -10.19
CA ARG A 622 5.19 -10.01 -8.87
C ARG A 622 6.25 -10.55 -7.91
N MET A 623 6.79 -11.74 -8.13
CA MET A 623 7.81 -12.37 -7.28
C MET A 623 9.25 -12.02 -7.70
N VAL A 624 9.45 -11.34 -8.83
CA VAL A 624 10.80 -10.97 -9.30
C VAL A 624 11.43 -9.94 -8.36
N THR A 625 12.74 -10.05 -8.17
CA THR A 625 13.51 -9.11 -7.35
C THR A 625 13.98 -7.91 -8.17
N ALA A 626 14.37 -6.82 -7.48
CA ALA A 626 14.99 -5.67 -8.13
C ALA A 626 16.24 -6.04 -8.93
N GLU A 627 17.05 -6.97 -8.42
CA GLU A 627 18.24 -7.49 -9.09
C GLU A 627 17.89 -8.22 -10.40
N MET A 628 16.90 -9.11 -10.38
CA MET A 628 16.40 -9.77 -11.59
C MET A 628 15.90 -8.77 -12.63
N ILE A 629 15.22 -7.71 -12.19
CA ILE A 629 14.76 -6.64 -13.09
C ILE A 629 15.96 -5.91 -13.70
N TYR A 630 17.00 -5.58 -12.92
CA TYR A 630 18.19 -4.93 -13.45
C TYR A 630 18.90 -5.79 -14.49
N GLU A 631 19.10 -7.09 -14.22
CA GLU A 631 19.66 -8.05 -15.21
C GLU A 631 18.81 -8.10 -16.48
N MET A 632 17.48 -8.26 -16.36
CA MET A 632 16.59 -8.30 -17.52
C MET A 632 16.61 -7.02 -18.35
N VAL A 633 16.70 -5.85 -17.70
CA VAL A 633 16.77 -4.55 -18.40
C VAL A 633 18.08 -4.41 -19.17
N GLU A 634 19.20 -4.82 -18.57
CA GLU A 634 20.50 -4.82 -19.25
C GLU A 634 20.50 -5.74 -20.47
N VAL A 635 20.03 -6.97 -20.31
CA VAL A 635 19.93 -7.92 -21.43
C VAL A 635 18.95 -7.43 -22.50
N TYR A 636 17.81 -6.84 -22.10
CA TYR A 636 16.83 -6.29 -23.04
C TYR A 636 17.42 -5.16 -23.87
N ARG A 637 18.23 -4.26 -23.28
CA ARG A 637 18.87 -3.15 -24.00
C ARG A 637 19.76 -3.62 -25.14
N ASP A 638 20.40 -4.77 -24.99
CA ASP A 638 21.28 -5.35 -26.01
C ASP A 638 20.61 -6.45 -26.84
N TRP A 639 19.30 -6.69 -26.63
CA TRP A 639 18.57 -7.76 -27.32
C TRP A 639 18.31 -7.41 -28.80
N PRO A 640 18.77 -8.22 -29.76
CA PRO A 640 18.76 -7.86 -31.18
C PRO A 640 17.40 -8.00 -31.88
N PHE A 641 16.44 -8.69 -31.27
CA PHE A 641 15.13 -9.01 -31.88
C PHE A 641 14.00 -8.07 -31.44
N LYS A 642 14.36 -6.92 -30.88
CA LYS A 642 13.45 -5.83 -30.54
C LYS A 642 12.56 -5.44 -31.72
N GLU A 643 11.30 -5.11 -31.43
CA GLU A 643 10.41 -4.54 -32.45
C GLU A 643 11.00 -3.23 -33.02
N PRO A 644 10.81 -2.93 -34.33
CA PRO A 644 11.27 -1.69 -34.92
C PRO A 644 10.79 -0.46 -34.14
N GLY A 645 11.72 0.42 -33.78
CA GLY A 645 11.43 1.62 -32.99
C GLY A 645 11.37 1.39 -31.48
N SER A 646 11.70 0.20 -30.97
CA SER A 646 11.83 -0.04 -29.52
C SER A 646 13.22 0.23 -28.93
N ASP A 647 14.14 0.80 -29.74
CA ASP A 647 15.48 1.22 -29.32
C ASP A 647 15.50 2.57 -28.58
N HIS A 648 14.55 2.78 -27.67
CA HIS A 648 14.56 3.93 -26.76
C HIS A 648 13.87 3.62 -25.43
N ASN A 649 14.22 4.38 -24.40
CA ASN A 649 13.82 4.18 -23.00
C ASN A 649 12.35 4.53 -22.65
N ARG A 650 11.46 4.60 -23.64
CA ARG A 650 10.03 5.00 -23.47
C ARG A 650 9.08 4.21 -24.37
N TYR A 651 9.56 3.14 -24.99
CA TYR A 651 8.83 2.43 -26.03
C TYR A 651 7.49 1.88 -25.52
N PHE A 652 7.48 1.14 -24.41
CA PHE A 652 6.26 0.50 -23.92
C PHE A 652 5.24 1.49 -23.38
N ARG A 653 5.71 2.56 -22.72
CA ARG A 653 4.84 3.66 -22.26
C ARG A 653 4.18 4.40 -23.42
N TRP A 654 4.86 4.55 -24.57
CA TRP A 654 4.30 5.20 -25.75
C TRP A 654 3.42 4.27 -26.60
N LYS A 655 3.79 3.00 -26.79
CA LYS A 655 2.99 1.98 -27.49
C LYS A 655 1.57 1.89 -26.93
N GLY A 656 1.42 2.00 -25.60
CA GLY A 656 0.11 2.00 -24.92
C GLY A 656 -0.71 3.29 -25.04
N GLN A 657 -0.14 4.39 -25.58
CA GLN A 657 -0.85 5.63 -25.85
C GLN A 657 -1.44 5.66 -27.28
N ASP A 658 -0.73 5.13 -28.29
CA ASP A 658 -1.22 5.05 -29.66
C ASP A 658 -2.45 4.12 -29.83
N GLN A 659 -2.57 3.09 -28.99
CA GLN A 659 -3.75 2.20 -28.99
C GLN A 659 -5.03 2.84 -28.42
N ARG A 660 -4.94 4.00 -27.74
CA ARG A 660 -6.12 4.72 -27.23
C ARG A 660 -6.75 5.66 -28.26
N PHE A 661 -6.10 5.87 -29.41
CA PHE A 661 -6.60 6.68 -30.51
C PHE A 661 -7.11 5.85 -31.69
N THR A 662 -7.03 4.51 -31.60
CA THR A 662 -7.36 3.58 -32.68
C THR A 662 -8.55 2.65 -32.39
N ASN A 663 -9.30 2.86 -31.29
CA ASN A 663 -10.53 2.12 -31.00
C ASN A 663 -11.75 3.03 -30.81
#